data_AF-A0A2N0A3U4-F1
#
_entry.id   AF-A0A2N0A3U4-F1
#
_cell.length_a   1.000
_cell.length_b   1.000
_cell.length_c   1.000
_cell.angle_alpha   90.00
_cell.angle_beta   90.00
_cell.angle_gamma   90.00
#
_symmetry.space_group_name_H-M   'P 1'
#
loop_
_entity.id
_entity.type
_entity.pdbx_description
1 polymer ?
#
loop_
_entity_poly.entity_id
_entity_poly.type
_entity_poly.pdbx_seq_one_letter_code
_entity_poly.pdbx_strand_id
1 'polypeptide(L)'
;MVTFKNFLPKLYSFFLILFMIGTMGCYTRPKKSGILDFMNISNFVSYLTGTAFPLNVQVNGLTNSGTLVVELASTGEQLTFSAAGTDSFSGYYDPNIIYTLNIITQPATLPTQTCIISNPNLNLTFANTTFVINCAENWYKANVTVTGIDSTNTTNLEIYNNGTDLKTLSANGTVNFDVGDGLGYAITTGAVPTVPSTHICQVVTAPSSGTIAGADVNLEISCLSLMKTSVPAAGAFFPSTKAMVFTFSGPVTGCSLDATAGGPPYSAGTASGSPVVTYVGNTARVAPSTLPWSFGALTFPLNVVFILTGCKDSVAFANAGATISLNVKMMEGDVYFISDTSGNDSNSCTDPSDSCKTIQTGVSQCSSSSICTVFVEGGNYIISGSVSPISLTSTGGVRLLGSFDSTFSTQDMTLAGTPSRIIDNRTVAQCPGAMLSSNECAPITITASLMAGDSTKAHVVQGFSIFADETKANAFGIRFINGDANSYAYVFGNYISGGEGGLGVENSTGTRGGIYLLSSRSNNQIDTNVIKGGFGASNSTAVYSTDSNVYLLRNRISGDKAVNDSHSVLLANWMDSLVAIVNNTMNFRQYSDASVTSKFTYGIRNEENAVLIKHYIAGNTIYSGGATVGSNYGIFMTGVATNAQMANNIVQAPGSNGVCASFNTIPSASAIFRGNNLDCSAGKNVTVGATNYAYYCSDGTFNSFSLLCLVGNTFLDATRGNQNFIDTPSFNGYPALQPWLALSPANGGPCNIAFGGVETSAYLNSFDPIYKLDAVIGAPATRTTSSGGTTPSGSAGYSIGAFELDDSGCAP
;
A
#
# COMPACT_ATOMS: atom_id res chain seq x y z
N MET A 1 -141.13 -58.61 21.71
CA MET A 1 -141.46 -57.92 20.45
C MET A 1 -140.20 -57.23 19.95
N VAL A 2 -139.80 -57.57 18.72
CA VAL A 2 -138.87 -56.92 17.76
C VAL A 2 -137.37 -56.76 18.11
N THR A 3 -136.58 -57.47 17.31
CA THR A 3 -135.13 -57.39 17.02
C THR A 3 -134.71 -56.15 16.22
N PHE A 4 -133.47 -55.67 16.36
CA PHE A 4 -132.62 -55.24 15.23
C PHE A 4 -131.12 -55.36 15.56
N LYS A 5 -130.43 -56.23 14.81
CA LYS A 5 -128.97 -56.43 14.77
C LYS A 5 -128.35 -55.50 13.71
N ASN A 6 -127.10 -55.08 13.93
CA ASN A 6 -126.11 -54.55 12.97
C ASN A 6 -126.01 -53.03 12.70
N PHE A 7 -125.57 -52.20 13.66
CA PHE A 7 -125.07 -50.85 13.31
C PHE A 7 -123.96 -50.24 14.21
N LEU A 8 -123.21 -51.05 14.98
CA LEU A 8 -122.22 -50.54 15.94
C LEU A 8 -120.72 -50.53 15.54
N PRO A 9 -120.20 -51.24 14.50
CA PRO A 9 -118.74 -51.24 14.25
C PRO A 9 -118.21 -50.08 13.40
N LYS A 10 -119.05 -49.19 12.84
CA LYS A 10 -118.63 -48.16 11.88
C LYS A 10 -118.37 -46.76 12.45
N LEU A 11 -118.58 -46.55 13.76
CA LEU A 11 -118.35 -45.25 14.41
C LEU A 11 -116.93 -45.11 15.01
N TYR A 12 -116.24 -46.23 15.26
CA TYR A 12 -114.90 -46.22 15.86
C TYR A 12 -113.79 -45.76 14.91
N SER A 13 -113.94 -45.96 13.59
CA SER A 13 -112.95 -45.50 12.61
C SER A 13 -113.01 -43.99 12.32
N PHE A 14 -114.08 -43.29 12.68
CA PHE A 14 -114.23 -41.86 12.41
C PHE A 14 -113.59 -40.98 13.52
N PHE A 15 -113.56 -41.46 14.77
CA PHE A 15 -112.93 -40.72 15.88
C PHE A 15 -111.40 -40.89 15.95
N LEU A 16 -110.82 -41.93 15.36
CA LEU A 16 -109.37 -42.14 15.36
C LEU A 16 -108.62 -41.22 14.37
N ILE A 17 -109.30 -40.75 13.32
CA ILE A 17 -108.72 -39.88 12.28
C ILE A 17 -108.78 -38.40 12.70
N LEU A 18 -109.70 -38.01 13.61
CA LEU A 18 -109.77 -36.64 14.14
C LEU A 18 -108.74 -36.34 15.25
N PHE A 19 -108.11 -37.35 15.87
CA PHE A 19 -107.13 -37.15 16.93
C PHE A 19 -105.69 -36.91 16.41
N MET A 20 -105.43 -37.14 15.12
CA MET A 20 -104.09 -37.06 14.51
C MET A 20 -103.74 -35.69 13.90
N ILE A 21 -104.58 -34.64 14.03
CA ILE A 21 -104.35 -33.33 13.38
C ILE A 21 -104.42 -32.16 14.37
N GLY A 22 -103.97 -32.33 15.61
CA GLY A 22 -104.01 -31.26 16.61
C GLY A 22 -102.86 -31.27 17.61
N THR A 23 -101.91 -30.37 17.39
CA THR A 23 -100.99 -29.78 18.40
C THR A 23 -99.63 -30.46 18.65
N MET A 24 -98.63 -29.85 18.01
CA MET A 24 -97.21 -29.84 18.37
C MET A 24 -96.99 -28.99 19.65
N GLY A 25 -95.99 -29.33 20.49
CA GLY A 25 -95.30 -28.36 21.36
C GLY A 25 -94.95 -28.73 22.82
N CYS A 26 -93.76 -29.34 23.00
CA CYS A 26 -92.70 -29.08 24.02
C CYS A 26 -92.84 -29.34 25.55
N TYR A 27 -91.64 -29.67 26.12
CA TYR A 27 -91.14 -29.68 27.54
C TYR A 27 -91.27 -31.00 28.34
N THR A 28 -90.28 -31.57 29.06
CA THR A 28 -88.82 -31.35 29.31
C THR A 28 -88.19 -32.57 30.04
N ARG A 29 -86.86 -32.77 29.97
CA ARG A 29 -86.01 -33.59 30.89
C ARG A 29 -85.81 -32.87 32.25
N PRO A 30 -85.20 -33.44 33.34
CA PRO A 30 -84.81 -34.84 33.69
C PRO A 30 -85.11 -35.24 35.17
N LYS A 31 -84.82 -36.49 35.59
CA LYS A 31 -83.79 -36.87 36.62
C LYS A 31 -83.92 -38.32 37.12
N LYS A 32 -82.76 -39.02 37.10
CA LYS A 32 -82.32 -40.25 37.80
C LYS A 32 -82.76 -41.64 37.30
N SER A 33 -81.79 -42.22 36.58
CA SER A 33 -81.30 -43.61 36.42
C SER A 33 -81.99 -44.78 37.15
N GLY A 34 -82.37 -45.79 36.36
CA GLY A 34 -82.53 -47.18 36.77
C GLY A 34 -81.55 -48.09 36.01
N ILE A 35 -81.06 -49.14 36.68
CA ILE A 35 -80.01 -50.07 36.23
C ILE A 35 -80.36 -50.94 35.00
N LEU A 36 -81.55 -50.74 34.41
CA LEU A 36 -82.07 -51.50 33.28
C LEU A 36 -82.01 -50.73 31.93
N ASP A 37 -81.68 -49.44 31.95
CA ASP A 37 -81.49 -48.63 30.72
C ASP A 37 -80.09 -48.84 30.07
N PHE A 38 -79.25 -49.68 30.67
CA PHE A 38 -77.95 -50.09 30.10
C PHE A 38 -78.03 -51.33 29.20
N MET A 39 -79.20 -51.98 29.08
CA MET A 39 -79.38 -53.01 28.07
C MET A 39 -79.88 -52.35 26.79
N ASN A 40 -78.92 -51.98 25.95
CA ASN A 40 -79.14 -51.62 24.56
C ASN A 40 -79.77 -52.83 23.83
N ILE A 41 -81.09 -52.96 23.90
CA ILE A 41 -81.87 -54.03 23.24
C ILE A 41 -81.68 -54.00 21.71
N SER A 42 -81.16 -52.89 21.17
CA SER A 42 -80.68 -52.79 19.78
C SER A 42 -79.54 -53.77 19.45
N ASN A 43 -78.71 -54.17 20.43
CA ASN A 43 -77.60 -55.11 20.23
C ASN A 43 -78.01 -56.59 20.38
N PHE A 44 -79.13 -56.89 21.05
CA PHE A 44 -79.53 -58.27 21.33
C PHE A 44 -80.38 -58.90 20.21
N VAL A 45 -81.09 -58.08 19.42
CA VAL A 45 -81.89 -58.56 18.28
C VAL A 45 -81.02 -58.91 17.07
N SER A 46 -79.83 -58.29 16.92
CA SER A 46 -78.90 -58.59 15.82
C SER A 46 -77.93 -59.75 16.12
N TYR A 47 -77.69 -60.08 17.39
CA TYR A 47 -76.88 -61.24 17.78
C TYR A 47 -77.58 -62.59 17.50
N LEU A 48 -78.91 -62.59 17.35
CA LEU A 48 -79.73 -63.78 17.07
C LEU A 48 -80.08 -63.95 15.58
N THR A 49 -79.75 -62.99 14.70
CA THR A 49 -80.14 -63.02 13.27
C THR A 49 -79.00 -63.32 12.29
N GLY A 50 -77.74 -63.48 12.73
CA GLY A 50 -76.64 -63.94 11.87
C GLY A 50 -76.43 -63.12 10.59
N THR A 51 -76.70 -61.81 10.62
CA THR A 51 -76.57 -60.96 9.44
C THR A 51 -75.11 -60.53 9.29
N ALA A 52 -74.42 -61.12 8.32
CA ALA A 52 -73.07 -60.75 7.93
C ALA A 52 -73.03 -59.30 7.35
N PHE A 53 -71.89 -58.60 7.49
CA PHE A 53 -71.72 -57.18 7.11
C PHE A 53 -70.72 -57.01 5.97
N PRO A 54 -70.86 -55.99 5.11
CA PRO A 54 -69.83 -55.64 4.14
C PRO A 54 -68.60 -55.07 4.85
N LEU A 55 -67.41 -55.44 4.37
CA LEU A 55 -66.14 -54.81 4.75
C LEU A 55 -65.77 -53.76 3.71
N ASN A 56 -65.52 -52.55 4.17
CA ASN A 56 -65.14 -51.43 3.33
C ASN A 56 -63.66 -51.11 3.48
N VAL A 57 -63.05 -50.56 2.45
CA VAL A 57 -61.73 -49.95 2.48
C VAL A 57 -61.87 -48.50 2.04
N GLN A 58 -61.49 -47.59 2.92
CA GLN A 58 -61.40 -46.17 2.65
C GLN A 58 -59.93 -45.80 2.44
N VAL A 59 -59.60 -45.30 1.26
CA VAL A 59 -58.27 -44.78 0.92
C VAL A 59 -58.31 -43.26 0.93
N ASN A 60 -57.50 -42.65 1.78
CA ASN A 60 -57.29 -41.21 1.86
C ASN A 60 -55.90 -40.87 1.32
N GLY A 61 -55.77 -39.72 0.65
CA GLY A 61 -54.47 -39.17 0.24
C GLY A 61 -53.80 -39.86 -0.95
N LEU A 62 -54.45 -40.82 -1.63
CA LEU A 62 -53.98 -41.34 -2.92
C LEU A 62 -54.27 -40.30 -4.01
N THR A 63 -53.28 -39.48 -4.29
CA THR A 63 -53.37 -38.32 -5.19
C THR A 63 -52.62 -38.54 -6.49
N ASN A 64 -51.66 -39.46 -6.53
CA ASN A 64 -51.01 -39.86 -7.77
C ASN A 64 -51.92 -40.79 -8.59
N SER A 65 -51.70 -40.87 -9.90
CA SER A 65 -52.41 -41.81 -10.78
C SER A 65 -51.87 -43.24 -10.67
N GLY A 66 -51.26 -43.57 -9.52
CA GLY A 66 -50.64 -44.86 -9.26
C GLY A 66 -51.66 -45.88 -8.78
N THR A 67 -51.35 -47.15 -9.03
CA THR A 67 -52.22 -48.26 -8.62
C THR A 67 -51.85 -48.71 -7.22
N LEU A 68 -52.76 -48.51 -6.25
CA LEU A 68 -52.71 -49.15 -4.94
C LEU A 68 -53.51 -50.45 -5.00
N VAL A 69 -52.89 -51.58 -4.69
CA VAL A 69 -53.57 -52.88 -4.59
C VAL A 69 -53.53 -53.35 -3.15
N VAL A 70 -54.70 -53.61 -2.59
CA VAL A 70 -54.86 -54.16 -1.24
C VAL A 70 -55.60 -55.48 -1.27
N GLU A 71 -55.28 -56.36 -0.33
CA GLU A 71 -55.80 -57.71 -0.28
C GLU A 71 -56.32 -58.05 1.11
N LEU A 72 -57.51 -58.65 1.15
CA LEU A 72 -58.08 -59.23 2.36
C LEU A 72 -57.47 -60.61 2.61
N ALA A 73 -56.64 -60.74 3.65
CA ALA A 73 -55.82 -61.92 3.88
C ALA A 73 -56.60 -63.23 4.05
N SER A 74 -57.85 -63.17 4.52
CA SER A 74 -58.69 -64.36 4.76
C SER A 74 -59.29 -64.97 3.49
N THR A 75 -59.35 -64.21 2.39
CA THR A 75 -60.02 -64.62 1.14
C THR A 75 -59.13 -64.49 -0.09
N GLY A 76 -58.06 -63.69 -0.03
CA GLY A 76 -57.25 -63.33 -1.18
C GLY A 76 -57.95 -62.37 -2.14
N GLU A 77 -59.13 -61.84 -1.78
CA GLU A 77 -59.84 -60.84 -2.58
C GLU A 77 -59.06 -59.53 -2.58
N GLN A 78 -58.90 -58.93 -3.77
CA GLN A 78 -58.13 -57.71 -3.95
C GLN A 78 -59.02 -56.55 -4.38
N LEU A 79 -58.78 -55.38 -3.79
CA LEU A 79 -59.33 -54.11 -4.25
C LEU A 79 -58.20 -53.27 -4.86
N THR A 80 -58.52 -52.61 -5.97
CA THR A 80 -57.57 -51.76 -6.69
C THR A 80 -58.06 -50.32 -6.68
N PHE A 81 -57.23 -49.41 -6.20
CA PHE A 81 -57.51 -47.99 -6.14
C PHE A 81 -56.56 -47.24 -7.07
N SER A 82 -57.11 -46.37 -7.92
CA SER A 82 -56.37 -45.42 -8.77
C SER A 82 -56.57 -43.95 -8.34
N ALA A 83 -57.37 -43.73 -7.30
CA ALA A 83 -57.60 -42.44 -6.65
C ALA A 83 -58.13 -42.70 -5.22
N ALA A 84 -58.05 -41.68 -4.36
CA ALA A 84 -58.70 -41.71 -3.05
C ALA A 84 -60.21 -41.96 -3.18
N GLY A 85 -60.76 -42.79 -2.30
CA GLY A 85 -62.14 -43.23 -2.40
C GLY A 85 -62.47 -44.34 -1.41
N THR A 86 -63.68 -44.88 -1.52
CA THR A 86 -64.11 -46.03 -0.72
C THR A 86 -64.60 -47.11 -1.67
N ASP A 87 -64.18 -48.34 -1.41
CA ASP A 87 -64.69 -49.52 -2.09
C ASP A 87 -64.96 -50.64 -1.08
N SER A 88 -65.69 -51.66 -1.48
CA SER A 88 -66.15 -52.73 -0.60
C SER A 88 -65.80 -54.10 -1.19
N PHE A 89 -65.42 -55.03 -0.33
CA PHE A 89 -65.31 -56.43 -0.72
C PHE A 89 -66.71 -56.99 -1.05
N SER A 90 -66.78 -57.91 -2.01
CA SER A 90 -68.05 -58.45 -2.53
C SER A 90 -68.76 -59.40 -1.56
N GLY A 91 -68.02 -59.97 -0.60
CA GLY A 91 -68.54 -60.85 0.45
C GLY A 91 -69.20 -60.12 1.61
N TYR A 92 -69.97 -60.88 2.38
CA TYR A 92 -70.43 -60.47 3.72
C TYR A 92 -69.67 -61.29 4.77
N TYR A 93 -69.28 -60.63 5.85
CA TYR A 93 -68.37 -61.17 6.84
C TYR A 93 -69.00 -61.20 8.24
N ASP A 94 -68.67 -62.21 9.02
CA ASP A 94 -69.27 -62.44 10.33
C ASP A 94 -68.76 -61.42 11.36
N PRO A 95 -69.65 -60.83 12.17
CA PRO A 95 -69.24 -59.92 13.24
C PRO A 95 -68.44 -60.65 14.33
N ASN A 96 -67.58 -59.91 15.03
CA ASN A 96 -66.66 -60.37 16.09
C ASN A 96 -65.51 -61.27 15.62
N ILE A 97 -65.22 -61.30 14.32
CA ILE A 97 -63.99 -61.86 13.75
C ILE A 97 -63.01 -60.72 13.43
N ILE A 98 -61.71 -60.97 13.64
CA ILE A 98 -60.65 -60.05 13.21
C ILE A 98 -60.28 -60.37 11.77
N TYR A 99 -60.39 -59.37 10.90
CA TYR A 99 -59.95 -59.44 9.52
C TYR A 99 -58.66 -58.64 9.34
N THR A 100 -57.75 -59.13 8.50
CA THR A 100 -56.46 -58.48 8.22
C THR A 100 -56.39 -58.02 6.78
N LEU A 101 -55.97 -56.77 6.57
CA LEU A 101 -55.74 -56.18 5.27
C LEU A 101 -54.24 -56.01 5.03
N ASN A 102 -53.77 -56.37 3.84
CA ASN A 102 -52.38 -56.19 3.40
C ASN A 102 -52.32 -55.27 2.19
N ILE A 103 -51.26 -54.46 2.07
CA ILE A 103 -50.93 -53.75 0.84
C ILE A 103 -50.01 -54.65 0.01
N ILE A 104 -50.46 -55.03 -1.18
CA ILE A 104 -49.71 -55.90 -2.11
C ILE A 104 -48.87 -55.06 -3.08
N THR A 105 -49.34 -53.87 -3.45
CA THR A 105 -48.62 -52.97 -4.36
C THR A 105 -48.80 -51.53 -3.92
N GLN A 106 -47.68 -50.85 -3.66
CA GLN A 106 -47.64 -49.41 -3.43
C GLN A 106 -47.76 -48.66 -4.78
N PRO A 107 -48.35 -47.47 -4.80
CA PRO A 107 -48.43 -46.67 -6.01
C PRO A 107 -47.04 -46.15 -6.44
N ALA A 108 -46.49 -46.77 -7.50
CA ALA A 108 -45.12 -46.55 -7.97
C ALA A 108 -44.96 -45.53 -9.12
N THR A 109 -46.01 -44.77 -9.46
CA THR A 109 -45.94 -43.72 -10.48
C THR A 109 -45.45 -42.41 -9.87
N LEU A 110 -44.53 -41.71 -10.54
CA LEU A 110 -43.98 -40.43 -10.08
C LEU A 110 -45.08 -39.34 -9.99
N PRO A 111 -45.22 -38.60 -8.88
CA PRO A 111 -44.53 -38.71 -7.59
C PRO A 111 -44.90 -40.00 -6.84
N THR A 112 -43.91 -40.76 -6.35
CA THR A 112 -44.21 -41.98 -5.59
C THR A 112 -44.88 -41.65 -4.26
N GLN A 113 -45.83 -42.49 -3.85
CA GLN A 113 -46.51 -42.36 -2.56
C GLN A 113 -46.36 -43.63 -1.74
N THR A 114 -46.28 -43.47 -0.43
CA THR A 114 -46.32 -44.59 0.51
C THR A 114 -47.67 -44.61 1.21
N CYS A 115 -48.42 -45.69 1.03
CA CYS A 115 -49.69 -45.93 1.71
C CYS A 115 -49.48 -46.81 2.94
N ILE A 116 -50.16 -46.49 4.04
CA ILE A 116 -50.13 -47.24 5.30
C ILE A 116 -51.57 -47.52 5.73
N ILE A 117 -51.83 -48.77 6.13
CA ILE A 117 -53.12 -49.14 6.70
C ILE A 117 -53.14 -48.72 8.18
N SER A 118 -54.09 -47.87 8.56
CA SER A 118 -54.22 -47.32 9.92
C SER A 118 -54.68 -48.37 10.93
N ASN A 119 -55.50 -49.30 10.47
CA ASN A 119 -56.10 -50.37 11.26
C ASN A 119 -55.94 -51.71 10.53
N PRO A 120 -54.70 -52.23 10.37
CA PRO A 120 -54.42 -53.42 9.55
C PRO A 120 -55.13 -54.68 10.04
N ASN A 121 -55.52 -54.72 11.32
CA ASN A 121 -56.37 -55.76 11.91
C ASN A 121 -57.67 -55.11 12.41
N LEU A 122 -58.77 -55.35 11.70
CA LEU A 122 -60.08 -54.79 12.00
C LEU A 122 -60.94 -55.84 12.71
N ASN A 123 -61.36 -55.55 13.93
CA ASN A 123 -62.40 -56.32 14.61
C ASN A 123 -63.77 -55.86 14.10
N LEU A 124 -64.43 -56.70 13.29
CA LEU A 124 -65.68 -56.35 12.64
C LEU A 124 -66.81 -56.26 13.66
N THR A 125 -67.36 -55.07 13.85
CA THR A 125 -68.52 -54.82 14.72
C THR A 125 -69.50 -53.90 14.01
N PHE A 126 -70.72 -53.77 14.55
CA PHE A 126 -71.72 -52.84 14.01
C PHE A 126 -71.24 -51.39 13.89
N ALA A 127 -70.29 -50.96 14.72
CA ALA A 127 -69.74 -49.61 14.70
C ALA A 127 -68.44 -49.48 13.88
N ASN A 128 -67.85 -50.59 13.43
CA ASN A 128 -66.53 -50.58 12.80
C ASN A 128 -66.45 -51.63 11.68
N THR A 129 -66.67 -51.16 10.45
CA THR A 129 -66.75 -51.98 9.23
C THR A 129 -65.73 -51.57 8.16
N THR A 130 -64.85 -50.60 8.46
CA THR A 130 -64.02 -49.94 7.44
C THR A 130 -62.53 -49.98 7.80
N PHE A 131 -61.71 -50.49 6.88
CA PHE A 131 -60.27 -50.29 6.89
C PHE A 131 -59.96 -48.89 6.37
N VAL A 132 -59.03 -48.18 7.01
CA VAL A 132 -58.60 -46.84 6.62
C VAL A 132 -57.14 -46.90 6.19
N ILE A 133 -56.88 -46.52 4.95
CA ILE A 133 -55.54 -46.40 4.37
C ILE A 133 -55.24 -44.93 4.18
N ASN A 134 -54.07 -44.49 4.63
CA ASN A 134 -53.59 -43.14 4.39
C ASN A 134 -52.34 -43.21 3.52
N CYS A 135 -52.36 -42.52 2.38
CA CYS A 135 -51.23 -42.36 1.48
C CYS A 135 -50.63 -40.96 1.62
N ALA A 136 -49.30 -40.88 1.54
CA ALA A 136 -48.56 -39.63 1.53
C ALA A 136 -47.47 -39.67 0.46
N GLU A 137 -47.14 -38.51 -0.12
CA GLU A 137 -46.03 -38.35 -1.06
C GLU A 137 -44.68 -38.56 -0.36
N ASN A 138 -43.75 -39.19 -1.07
CA ASN A 138 -42.39 -39.36 -0.59
C ASN A 138 -41.59 -38.05 -0.79
N TRP A 139 -40.78 -37.72 0.21
CA TRP A 139 -39.87 -36.57 0.19
C TRP A 139 -38.43 -37.04 0.32
N TYR A 140 -37.56 -36.43 -0.46
CA TYR A 140 -36.12 -36.69 -0.44
C TYR A 140 -35.35 -35.39 -0.24
N LYS A 141 -34.07 -35.52 0.11
CA LYS A 141 -33.22 -34.36 0.41
C LYS A 141 -32.34 -33.99 -0.76
N ALA A 142 -32.30 -32.70 -1.07
CA ALA A 142 -31.16 -32.09 -1.75
C ALA A 142 -30.15 -31.62 -0.69
N ASN A 143 -29.16 -32.47 -0.41
CA ASN A 143 -28.07 -32.17 0.51
C ASN A 143 -27.03 -31.30 -0.19
N VAL A 144 -26.72 -30.14 0.35
CA VAL A 144 -25.72 -29.21 -0.20
C VAL A 144 -24.59 -29.08 0.83
N THR A 145 -23.43 -29.66 0.52
CA THR A 145 -22.21 -29.51 1.32
C THR A 145 -21.43 -28.27 0.86
N VAL A 146 -20.99 -27.46 1.81
CA VAL A 146 -20.27 -26.21 1.57
C VAL A 146 -18.88 -26.28 2.18
N THR A 147 -17.87 -25.98 1.37
CA THR A 147 -16.46 -25.95 1.78
C THR A 147 -15.79 -24.62 1.41
N GLY A 148 -14.62 -24.34 2.00
CA GLY A 148 -13.81 -23.18 1.67
C GLY A 148 -14.31 -21.83 2.22
N ILE A 149 -15.25 -21.83 3.17
CA ILE A 149 -15.59 -20.63 3.95
C ILE A 149 -14.50 -20.39 5.00
N ASP A 150 -13.99 -19.17 5.06
CA ASP A 150 -12.96 -18.76 6.02
C ASP A 150 -13.53 -18.77 7.46
N SER A 151 -12.74 -19.22 8.43
CA SER A 151 -13.20 -19.35 9.82
C SER A 151 -13.43 -18.02 10.53
N THR A 152 -12.88 -16.92 10.00
CA THR A 152 -13.05 -15.56 10.53
C THR A 152 -14.22 -14.81 9.90
N ASN A 153 -14.93 -15.46 8.97
CA ASN A 153 -16.08 -14.88 8.29
C ASN A 153 -17.22 -14.52 9.26
N THR A 154 -17.87 -13.39 8.99
CA THR A 154 -18.96 -12.84 9.79
C THR A 154 -20.29 -12.72 9.02
N THR A 155 -20.31 -13.05 7.73
CA THR A 155 -21.50 -12.94 6.86
C THR A 155 -21.95 -14.32 6.38
N ASN A 156 -23.26 -14.57 6.33
CA ASN A 156 -23.76 -15.88 5.89
C ASN A 156 -23.73 -16.02 4.36
N LEU A 157 -23.36 -17.22 3.88
CA LEU A 157 -23.66 -17.67 2.53
C LEU A 157 -25.15 -17.96 2.42
N GLU A 158 -25.80 -17.42 1.39
CA GLU A 158 -27.18 -17.74 1.01
C GLU A 158 -27.20 -18.81 -0.09
N ILE A 159 -28.02 -19.84 0.13
CA ILE A 159 -28.21 -20.95 -0.79
C ILE A 159 -29.70 -21.05 -1.08
N TYR A 160 -30.06 -20.99 -2.36
CA TYR A 160 -31.43 -21.08 -2.81
C TYR A 160 -31.70 -22.41 -3.52
N ASN A 161 -32.83 -23.02 -3.24
CA ASN A 161 -33.43 -24.05 -4.10
C ASN A 161 -34.59 -23.44 -4.90
N ASN A 162 -34.56 -23.60 -6.22
CA ASN A 162 -35.55 -23.06 -7.17
C ASN A 162 -35.82 -21.56 -7.03
N GLY A 163 -34.86 -20.80 -6.50
CA GLY A 163 -34.93 -19.34 -6.32
C GLY A 163 -35.84 -18.83 -5.20
N THR A 164 -36.47 -19.71 -4.40
CA THR A 164 -37.44 -19.30 -3.36
C THR A 164 -37.17 -19.87 -1.98
N ASP A 165 -36.67 -21.10 -1.88
CA ASP A 165 -36.34 -21.71 -0.58
C ASP A 165 -34.90 -21.36 -0.21
N LEU A 166 -34.72 -20.64 0.90
CA LEU A 166 -33.43 -20.11 1.35
C LEU A 166 -32.91 -20.87 2.57
N LYS A 167 -31.66 -21.31 2.48
CA LYS A 167 -30.85 -21.72 3.63
C LYS A 167 -29.60 -20.85 3.72
N THR A 168 -29.13 -20.63 4.95
CA THR A 168 -27.96 -19.81 5.21
C THR A 168 -26.92 -20.56 6.02
N LEU A 169 -25.64 -20.31 5.76
CA LEU A 169 -24.53 -20.97 6.46
C LEU A 169 -23.36 -19.99 6.67
N SER A 170 -22.78 -19.94 7.87
CA SER A 170 -21.68 -19.02 8.23
C SER A 170 -20.28 -19.66 8.21
N ALA A 171 -20.21 -21.00 8.13
CA ALA A 171 -18.99 -21.79 8.18
C ALA A 171 -19.13 -23.04 7.31
N ASN A 172 -18.07 -23.82 7.12
CA ASN A 172 -18.16 -25.09 6.38
C ASN A 172 -19.18 -26.05 7.03
N GLY A 173 -19.96 -26.76 6.21
CA GLY A 173 -21.03 -27.64 6.69
C GLY A 173 -22.00 -28.07 5.61
N THR A 174 -23.07 -28.75 5.99
CA THR A 174 -24.10 -29.24 5.04
C THR A 174 -25.46 -28.65 5.39
N VAL A 175 -26.17 -28.14 4.39
CA VAL A 175 -27.59 -27.78 4.48
C VAL A 175 -28.44 -28.77 3.66
N ASN A 176 -29.72 -28.90 3.97
CA ASN A 176 -30.63 -29.76 3.21
C ASN A 176 -31.93 -29.01 2.88
N PHE A 177 -32.47 -29.30 1.70
CA PHE A 177 -33.79 -28.90 1.23
C PHE A 177 -34.64 -30.14 1.05
N ASP A 178 -35.85 -30.15 1.60
CA ASP A 178 -36.81 -31.22 1.37
C ASP A 178 -37.50 -30.98 0.02
N VAL A 179 -37.40 -31.95 -0.88
CA VAL A 179 -37.96 -31.89 -2.24
C VAL A 179 -38.82 -33.12 -2.47
N GLY A 180 -40.08 -32.92 -2.88
CA GLY A 180 -40.99 -34.02 -3.21
C GLY A 180 -40.47 -34.86 -4.37
N ASP A 181 -40.76 -36.15 -4.35
CA ASP A 181 -40.39 -37.06 -5.44
C ASP A 181 -40.96 -36.61 -6.79
N GLY A 182 -40.17 -36.63 -7.86
CA GLY A 182 -40.57 -36.10 -9.17
C GLY A 182 -40.60 -34.57 -9.31
N LEU A 183 -40.32 -33.81 -8.25
CA LEU A 183 -40.15 -32.36 -8.35
C LEU A 183 -38.71 -31.97 -8.71
N GLY A 184 -38.58 -30.80 -9.35
CA GLY A 184 -37.31 -30.23 -9.72
C GLY A 184 -36.56 -29.63 -8.52
N TYR A 185 -35.24 -29.72 -8.54
CA TYR A 185 -34.34 -28.93 -7.70
C TYR A 185 -33.44 -28.08 -8.59
N ALA A 186 -33.07 -26.89 -8.11
CA ALA A 186 -32.11 -26.02 -8.77
C ALA A 186 -31.37 -25.20 -7.72
N ILE A 187 -30.13 -25.61 -7.42
CA ILE A 187 -29.33 -24.97 -6.38
C ILE A 187 -28.56 -23.80 -6.97
N THR A 188 -28.71 -22.64 -6.34
CA THR A 188 -28.02 -21.39 -6.70
C THR A 188 -27.51 -20.68 -5.44
N THR A 189 -26.47 -19.88 -5.58
CA THR A 189 -25.93 -19.04 -4.51
C THR A 189 -26.47 -17.62 -4.61
N GLY A 190 -26.76 -17.00 -3.47
CA GLY A 190 -27.18 -15.60 -3.37
C GLY A 190 -26.07 -14.70 -2.84
N ALA A 191 -26.31 -14.06 -1.70
CA ALA A 191 -25.26 -13.34 -0.98
C ALA A 191 -24.12 -14.29 -0.60
N VAL A 192 -22.89 -13.91 -0.95
CA VAL A 192 -21.67 -14.65 -0.61
C VAL A 192 -20.92 -13.94 0.52
N PRO A 193 -20.17 -14.68 1.36
CA PRO A 193 -19.30 -14.09 2.36
C PRO A 193 -18.29 -13.08 1.78
N THR A 194 -18.25 -11.84 2.29
CA THR A 194 -17.32 -10.80 1.80
C THR A 194 -16.34 -10.28 2.86
N VAL A 195 -16.34 -10.84 4.06
CA VAL A 195 -15.47 -10.43 5.18
C VAL A 195 -14.68 -11.64 5.64
N PRO A 196 -13.34 -11.58 5.76
CA PRO A 196 -12.47 -10.40 5.62
C PRO A 196 -12.11 -10.01 4.18
N SER A 197 -12.51 -10.77 3.16
CA SER A 197 -12.32 -10.43 1.74
C SER A 197 -13.41 -11.03 0.84
N THR A 198 -13.36 -10.76 -0.46
CA THR A 198 -14.33 -11.24 -1.46
C THR A 198 -14.18 -12.75 -1.69
N HIS A 199 -15.01 -13.57 -1.06
CA HIS A 199 -15.14 -14.97 -1.48
C HIS A 199 -15.82 -15.07 -2.84
N ILE A 200 -15.40 -16.07 -3.62
CA ILE A 200 -16.12 -16.55 -4.79
C ILE A 200 -16.63 -17.95 -4.45
N CYS A 201 -17.94 -18.12 -4.41
CA CYS A 201 -18.59 -19.41 -4.19
C CYS A 201 -19.24 -19.91 -5.48
N GLN A 202 -19.05 -21.19 -5.79
CA GLN A 202 -19.68 -21.82 -6.96
C GLN A 202 -20.22 -23.21 -6.61
N VAL A 203 -21.33 -23.58 -7.25
CA VAL A 203 -21.82 -24.97 -7.23
C VAL A 203 -20.91 -25.79 -8.15
N VAL A 204 -20.25 -26.80 -7.60
CA VAL A 204 -19.22 -27.57 -8.32
C VAL A 204 -19.76 -28.90 -8.85
N THR A 205 -20.88 -29.38 -8.32
CA THR A 205 -21.54 -30.59 -8.80
C THR A 205 -22.33 -30.30 -10.07
N ALA A 206 -22.12 -31.13 -11.10
CA ALA A 206 -22.90 -31.08 -12.34
C ALA A 206 -23.79 -32.32 -12.49
N PRO A 207 -25.11 -32.17 -12.73
CA PRO A 207 -25.83 -30.91 -12.91
C PRO A 207 -26.23 -30.25 -11.57
N SER A 208 -26.22 -28.92 -11.52
CA SER A 208 -26.67 -28.12 -10.36
C SER A 208 -28.20 -28.02 -10.24
N SER A 209 -28.92 -28.58 -11.22
CA SER A 209 -30.37 -28.71 -11.26
C SER A 209 -30.76 -30.07 -11.81
N GLY A 210 -31.95 -30.55 -11.45
CA GLY A 210 -32.42 -31.87 -11.84
C GLY A 210 -33.79 -32.15 -11.26
N THR A 211 -34.18 -33.43 -11.25
CA THR A 211 -35.44 -33.90 -10.68
C THR A 211 -35.13 -35.01 -9.68
N ILE A 212 -35.78 -35.00 -8.52
CA ILE A 212 -35.68 -36.09 -7.55
C ILE A 212 -36.35 -37.33 -8.14
N ALA A 213 -35.66 -38.47 -8.07
CA ALA A 213 -36.16 -39.75 -8.57
C ALA A 213 -35.90 -40.87 -7.55
N GLY A 214 -36.68 -40.88 -6.47
CA GLY A 214 -36.66 -41.96 -5.49
C GLY A 214 -35.46 -42.02 -4.53
N ALA A 215 -34.58 -41.00 -4.52
CA ALA A 215 -33.42 -40.93 -3.63
C ALA A 215 -32.94 -39.49 -3.36
N ASP A 216 -32.19 -39.31 -2.27
CA ASP A 216 -31.50 -38.06 -1.96
C ASP A 216 -30.44 -37.72 -3.01
N VAL A 217 -30.24 -36.43 -3.26
CA VAL A 217 -29.18 -35.90 -4.12
C VAL A 217 -28.16 -35.15 -3.28
N ASN A 218 -26.87 -35.36 -3.57
CA ASN A 218 -25.77 -34.67 -2.89
C ASN A 218 -25.12 -33.69 -3.86
N LEU A 219 -25.11 -32.43 -3.48
CA LEU A 219 -24.52 -31.30 -4.19
C LEU A 219 -23.43 -30.67 -3.35
N GLU A 220 -22.51 -30.00 -4.01
CA GLU A 220 -21.38 -29.37 -3.35
C GLU A 220 -21.16 -27.95 -3.86
N ILE A 221 -20.85 -27.06 -2.93
CA ILE A 221 -20.49 -25.66 -3.16
C ILE A 221 -19.08 -25.45 -2.59
N SER A 222 -18.17 -24.95 -3.41
CA SER A 222 -16.84 -24.53 -2.95
C SER A 222 -16.74 -23.00 -2.96
N CYS A 223 -16.28 -22.45 -1.85
CA CYS A 223 -15.97 -21.04 -1.64
C CYS A 223 -14.47 -20.76 -1.54
N LEU A 224 -13.62 -21.72 -1.93
CA LEU A 224 -12.17 -21.61 -1.83
C LEU A 224 -11.67 -20.38 -2.60
N SER A 225 -11.10 -19.42 -1.87
CA SER A 225 -10.67 -18.14 -2.43
C SER A 225 -9.32 -17.73 -1.87
N LEU A 226 -8.52 -17.02 -2.67
CA LEU A 226 -7.33 -16.33 -2.19
C LEU A 226 -7.74 -15.16 -1.28
N MET A 227 -7.23 -15.16 -0.06
CA MET A 227 -7.59 -14.18 0.97
C MET A 227 -6.53 -13.08 1.12
N LYS A 228 -5.26 -13.47 1.18
CA LYS A 228 -4.12 -12.56 1.41
C LYS A 228 -2.87 -13.08 0.71
N THR A 229 -1.95 -12.19 0.37
CA THR A 229 -0.59 -12.55 -0.07
C THR A 229 0.46 -11.91 0.85
N SER A 230 1.75 -12.20 0.66
CA SER A 230 2.85 -11.56 1.43
C SER A 230 2.99 -10.05 1.21
N VAL A 231 2.23 -9.47 0.28
CA VAL A 231 2.19 -8.03 0.01
C VAL A 231 0.74 -7.56 0.08
N PRO A 232 0.48 -6.30 0.46
CA PRO A 232 -0.90 -5.83 0.69
C PRO A 232 -1.68 -5.62 -0.60
N ALA A 233 -0.99 -5.38 -1.72
CA ALA A 233 -1.60 -5.04 -3.01
C ALA A 233 -0.68 -5.41 -4.18
N ALA A 234 -1.26 -5.48 -5.38
CA ALA A 234 -0.48 -5.58 -6.60
C ALA A 234 0.35 -4.29 -6.82
N GLY A 235 1.59 -4.45 -7.31
CA GLY A 235 2.56 -3.38 -7.52
C GLY A 235 3.34 -2.97 -6.27
N ALA A 236 3.02 -3.54 -5.10
CA ALA A 236 3.75 -3.30 -3.86
C ALA A 236 5.17 -3.86 -3.90
N PHE A 237 6.03 -3.37 -3.00
CA PHE A 237 7.41 -3.82 -2.90
C PHE A 237 7.52 -5.20 -2.24
N PHE A 238 8.46 -6.01 -2.72
CA PHE A 238 8.68 -7.35 -2.20
C PHE A 238 10.19 -7.64 -2.04
N PRO A 239 10.66 -8.08 -0.85
CA PRO A 239 12.07 -8.38 -0.63
C PRO A 239 12.52 -9.64 -1.37
N SER A 240 13.70 -9.61 -2.00
CA SER A 240 14.31 -10.80 -2.61
C SER A 240 14.72 -11.85 -1.57
N THR A 241 14.80 -11.51 -0.28
CA THR A 241 15.18 -12.45 0.78
C THR A 241 14.01 -13.24 1.36
N LYS A 242 12.77 -13.05 0.89
CA LYS A 242 11.57 -13.73 1.44
C LYS A 242 10.85 -14.58 0.39
N ALA A 243 10.12 -15.58 0.87
CA ALA A 243 9.19 -16.36 0.05
C ALA A 243 7.87 -15.62 -0.13
N MET A 244 7.24 -15.76 -1.29
CA MET A 244 5.89 -15.25 -1.51
C MET A 244 4.89 -16.28 -0.98
N VAL A 245 4.00 -15.86 -0.09
CA VAL A 245 2.98 -16.72 0.52
C VAL A 245 1.60 -16.25 0.06
N PHE A 246 0.81 -17.20 -0.42
CA PHE A 246 -0.60 -17.02 -0.77
C PHE A 246 -1.44 -17.74 0.27
N THR A 247 -2.27 -17.02 1.01
CA THR A 247 -3.15 -17.56 2.04
C THR A 247 -4.57 -17.64 1.51
N PHE A 248 -5.15 -18.83 1.53
CA PHE A 248 -6.50 -19.13 1.06
C PHE A 248 -7.47 -19.28 2.24
N SER A 249 -8.76 -19.26 1.95
CA SER A 249 -9.82 -19.45 2.94
C SER A 249 -9.89 -20.87 3.53
N GLY A 250 -9.21 -21.83 2.91
CA GLY A 250 -9.16 -23.22 3.33
C GLY A 250 -7.90 -23.94 2.83
N PRO A 251 -7.72 -25.22 3.17
CA PRO A 251 -6.58 -26.02 2.71
C PRO A 251 -6.44 -26.00 1.19
N VAL A 252 -5.21 -25.83 0.69
CA VAL A 252 -4.93 -25.69 -0.75
C VAL A 252 -3.79 -26.63 -1.16
N THR A 253 -3.91 -27.18 -2.37
CA THR A 253 -2.91 -28.05 -3.02
C THR A 253 -2.94 -27.83 -4.55
N GLY A 254 -2.00 -28.43 -5.27
CA GLY A 254 -2.06 -28.52 -6.74
C GLY A 254 -1.73 -27.23 -7.51
N CYS A 255 -1.45 -26.13 -6.82
CA CYS A 255 -0.91 -24.90 -7.41
C CYS A 255 0.38 -25.18 -8.22
N SER A 256 0.43 -24.62 -9.42
CA SER A 256 1.61 -24.57 -10.27
C SER A 256 1.98 -23.12 -10.55
N LEU A 257 3.27 -22.81 -10.43
CA LEU A 257 3.81 -21.50 -10.78
C LEU A 257 4.12 -21.47 -12.28
N ASP A 258 3.50 -20.54 -12.99
CA ASP A 258 3.77 -20.32 -14.39
C ASP A 258 5.21 -19.81 -14.60
N ALA A 259 5.90 -20.33 -15.61
CA ALA A 259 7.25 -19.95 -16.01
C ALA A 259 7.32 -19.39 -17.45
N THR A 260 6.17 -19.08 -18.07
CA THR A 260 6.06 -18.85 -19.53
C THR A 260 6.45 -17.44 -19.99
N ALA A 261 7.03 -16.56 -19.16
CA ALA A 261 7.32 -15.17 -19.54
C ALA A 261 8.76 -14.71 -19.26
N GLY A 262 9.41 -14.17 -20.30
CA GLY A 262 10.67 -13.40 -20.21
C GLY A 262 10.44 -11.89 -20.39
N GLY A 263 10.16 -11.18 -19.29
CA GLY A 263 10.44 -9.75 -19.01
C GLY A 263 9.81 -8.61 -19.84
N PRO A 264 9.65 -7.41 -19.24
CA PRO A 264 8.98 -7.10 -17.97
C PRO A 264 7.44 -6.97 -18.15
N PRO A 265 6.60 -7.44 -17.18
CA PRO A 265 7.00 -8.04 -15.91
C PRO A 265 7.62 -9.43 -16.10
N TYR A 266 8.67 -9.73 -15.34
CA TYR A 266 9.34 -11.03 -15.37
C TYR A 266 8.51 -12.07 -14.61
N SER A 267 8.32 -13.26 -15.15
CA SER A 267 7.63 -14.32 -14.38
C SER A 267 8.52 -14.81 -13.24
N ALA A 268 7.95 -14.90 -12.03
CA ALA A 268 8.62 -15.49 -10.87
C ALA A 268 9.09 -16.93 -11.14
N GLY A 269 8.42 -17.68 -12.02
CA GLY A 269 8.82 -19.05 -12.40
C GLY A 269 10.12 -19.13 -13.20
N THR A 270 10.62 -18.00 -13.73
CA THR A 270 11.90 -17.91 -14.45
C THR A 270 13.09 -17.57 -13.54
N ALA A 271 12.87 -17.40 -12.23
CA ALA A 271 13.95 -17.11 -11.30
C ALA A 271 14.94 -18.28 -11.19
N SER A 272 16.18 -17.96 -10.86
CA SER A 272 17.23 -18.96 -10.63
C SER A 272 16.90 -19.85 -9.43
N GLY A 273 17.37 -21.09 -9.44
CA GLY A 273 17.10 -22.05 -8.38
C GLY A 273 15.73 -22.72 -8.44
N SER A 274 15.05 -22.63 -9.59
CA SER A 274 13.79 -23.32 -9.93
C SER A 274 12.74 -23.23 -8.82
N PRO A 275 12.02 -22.11 -8.70
CA PRO A 275 11.04 -21.91 -7.64
C PRO A 275 9.99 -23.01 -7.57
N VAL A 276 9.67 -23.42 -6.34
CA VAL A 276 8.72 -24.49 -6.05
C VAL A 276 7.60 -23.94 -5.17
N VAL A 277 6.40 -24.50 -5.35
CA VAL A 277 5.25 -24.25 -4.47
C VAL A 277 5.20 -25.33 -3.38
N THR A 278 5.26 -24.93 -2.12
CA THR A 278 5.08 -25.81 -0.96
C THR A 278 3.84 -25.39 -0.17
N TYR A 279 3.24 -26.32 0.59
CA TYR A 279 1.95 -26.10 1.26
C TYR A 279 2.06 -26.24 2.78
N VAL A 280 1.43 -25.33 3.52
CA VAL A 280 1.25 -25.43 4.97
C VAL A 280 -0.17 -25.00 5.32
N GLY A 281 -1.05 -25.94 5.63
CA GLY A 281 -2.45 -25.68 5.93
C GLY A 281 -3.17 -25.00 4.75
N ASN A 282 -3.65 -23.78 4.96
CA ASN A 282 -4.31 -22.95 3.95
C ASN A 282 -3.36 -22.05 3.15
N THR A 283 -2.05 -22.27 3.25
CA THR A 283 -1.05 -21.42 2.57
C THR A 283 -0.29 -22.17 1.47
N ALA A 284 -0.09 -21.49 0.35
CA ALA A 284 0.84 -21.88 -0.71
C ALA A 284 2.05 -20.95 -0.70
N ARG A 285 3.22 -21.50 -0.37
CA ARG A 285 4.49 -20.80 -0.30
C ARG A 285 5.29 -21.02 -1.57
N VAL A 286 5.64 -19.93 -2.25
CA VAL A 286 6.43 -19.91 -3.48
C VAL A 286 7.83 -19.36 -3.18
N ALA A 287 8.87 -20.15 -3.45
CA ALA A 287 10.25 -19.71 -3.28
C ALA A 287 11.23 -20.52 -4.16
N PRO A 288 12.38 -19.93 -4.55
CA PRO A 288 13.53 -20.69 -5.06
C PRO A 288 14.05 -21.68 -4.01
N SER A 289 14.86 -22.65 -4.46
CA SER A 289 15.51 -23.64 -3.57
C SER A 289 16.39 -23.00 -2.49
N THR A 290 17.01 -21.86 -2.82
CA THR A 290 17.75 -21.01 -1.89
C THR A 290 17.36 -19.55 -2.11
N LEU A 291 17.00 -18.85 -1.03
CA LEU A 291 16.85 -17.39 -1.05
C LEU A 291 18.25 -16.74 -0.97
N PRO A 292 18.46 -15.56 -1.58
CA PRO A 292 17.47 -14.66 -2.17
C PRO A 292 17.04 -15.00 -3.62
N TRP A 293 15.90 -14.43 -4.05
CA TRP A 293 15.47 -14.42 -5.45
C TRP A 293 16.54 -13.78 -6.35
N SER A 294 16.79 -14.38 -7.51
CA SER A 294 17.71 -13.85 -8.52
C SER A 294 17.24 -14.21 -9.93
N PHE A 295 17.50 -13.32 -10.89
CA PHE A 295 17.06 -13.44 -12.28
C PHE A 295 18.26 -13.33 -13.23
N GLY A 296 19.31 -14.11 -12.96
CA GLY A 296 20.55 -14.08 -13.72
C GLY A 296 21.33 -12.77 -13.49
N ALA A 297 21.70 -12.09 -14.57
CA ALA A 297 22.49 -10.84 -14.54
C ALA A 297 21.63 -9.57 -14.38
N LEU A 298 20.31 -9.69 -14.19
CA LEU A 298 19.41 -8.55 -13.99
C LEU A 298 19.61 -7.92 -12.62
N THR A 299 19.54 -6.59 -12.56
CA THR A 299 19.68 -5.80 -11.32
C THR A 299 18.31 -5.36 -10.79
N PHE A 300 18.16 -5.36 -9.47
CA PHE A 300 16.96 -4.86 -8.80
C PHE A 300 16.91 -3.31 -8.81
N PRO A 301 15.72 -2.69 -8.75
CA PRO A 301 14.38 -3.29 -8.62
C PRO A 301 13.85 -3.92 -9.91
N LEU A 302 13.07 -4.99 -9.79
CA LEU A 302 12.46 -5.69 -10.93
C LEU A 302 10.94 -5.79 -10.78
N ASN A 303 10.19 -5.54 -11.85
CA ASN A 303 8.77 -5.86 -11.90
C ASN A 303 8.62 -7.37 -12.12
N VAL A 304 8.11 -8.08 -11.10
CA VAL A 304 7.97 -9.54 -11.09
C VAL A 304 6.48 -9.88 -10.98
N VAL A 305 6.02 -10.85 -11.77
CA VAL A 305 4.66 -11.36 -11.68
C VAL A 305 4.64 -12.80 -11.17
N PHE A 306 3.81 -13.06 -10.18
CA PHE A 306 3.48 -14.39 -9.70
C PHE A 306 2.17 -14.81 -10.35
N ILE A 307 2.19 -15.87 -11.14
CA ILE A 307 1.01 -16.43 -11.78
C ILE A 307 0.85 -17.86 -11.28
N LEU A 308 -0.16 -18.09 -10.46
CA LEU A 308 -0.51 -19.41 -9.94
C LEU A 308 -1.72 -19.96 -10.70
N THR A 309 -1.60 -21.21 -11.13
CA THR A 309 -2.66 -21.97 -11.81
C THR A 309 -2.91 -23.30 -11.10
N GLY A 310 -4.08 -23.91 -11.27
CA GLY A 310 -4.37 -25.25 -10.75
C GLY A 310 -4.53 -25.38 -9.23
N CYS A 311 -4.49 -24.27 -8.48
CA CYS A 311 -4.75 -24.25 -7.05
C CYS A 311 -6.15 -24.78 -6.74
N LYS A 312 -6.26 -25.81 -5.89
CA LYS A 312 -7.52 -26.45 -5.51
C LYS A 312 -7.51 -27.00 -4.09
N ASP A 313 -8.68 -27.20 -3.52
CA ASP A 313 -8.87 -28.09 -2.36
C ASP A 313 -9.23 -29.51 -2.84
N SER A 314 -9.81 -30.33 -1.98
CA SER A 314 -10.32 -31.66 -2.34
C SER A 314 -11.52 -31.63 -3.28
N VAL A 315 -12.11 -30.47 -3.52
CA VAL A 315 -13.43 -30.26 -4.12
C VAL A 315 -13.31 -29.54 -5.46
N ALA A 316 -12.71 -28.35 -5.48
CA ALA A 316 -12.69 -27.48 -6.64
C ALA A 316 -11.50 -26.52 -6.67
N PHE A 317 -11.34 -25.86 -7.82
CA PHE A 317 -10.33 -24.83 -8.01
C PHE A 317 -10.65 -23.56 -7.22
N ALA A 318 -9.60 -22.96 -6.66
CA ALA A 318 -9.69 -21.67 -5.99
C ALA A 318 -10.18 -20.58 -6.97
N ASN A 319 -10.93 -19.60 -6.47
CA ASN A 319 -11.47 -18.47 -7.24
C ASN A 319 -12.23 -18.92 -8.51
N ALA A 320 -12.97 -20.03 -8.42
CA ALA A 320 -13.69 -20.64 -9.55
C ALA A 320 -12.81 -20.99 -10.77
N GLY A 321 -11.52 -21.27 -10.55
CA GLY A 321 -10.55 -21.57 -11.60
C GLY A 321 -9.97 -20.34 -12.30
N ALA A 322 -10.30 -19.13 -11.84
CA ALA A 322 -9.63 -17.92 -12.31
C ALA A 322 -8.14 -17.95 -11.99
N THR A 323 -7.32 -17.45 -12.92
CA THR A 323 -5.87 -17.34 -12.74
C THR A 323 -5.55 -16.36 -11.62
N ILE A 324 -4.72 -16.78 -10.67
CA ILE A 324 -4.21 -15.91 -9.61
C ILE A 324 -2.97 -15.21 -10.13
N SER A 325 -3.04 -13.89 -10.33
CA SER A 325 -1.93 -13.08 -10.82
C SER A 325 -1.64 -11.93 -9.87
N LEU A 326 -0.38 -11.80 -9.45
CA LEU A 326 0.09 -10.75 -8.57
C LEU A 326 1.38 -10.15 -9.11
N ASN A 327 1.36 -8.87 -9.46
CA ASN A 327 2.56 -8.11 -9.80
C ASN A 327 3.18 -7.52 -8.53
N VAL A 328 4.50 -7.51 -8.42
CA VAL A 328 5.26 -6.86 -7.36
C VAL A 328 6.49 -6.14 -7.90
N LYS A 329 6.97 -5.15 -7.17
CA LYS A 329 8.29 -4.54 -7.38
C LYS A 329 9.29 -5.22 -6.46
N MET A 330 10.00 -6.22 -6.98
CA MET A 330 10.98 -6.95 -6.18
C MET A 330 12.22 -6.10 -5.93
N MET A 331 12.65 -6.03 -4.68
CA MET A 331 13.80 -5.27 -4.19
C MET A 331 14.93 -6.21 -3.79
N GLU A 332 16.17 -5.74 -3.91
CA GLU A 332 17.32 -6.44 -3.37
C GLU A 332 17.36 -6.35 -1.84
N GLY A 333 17.60 -7.50 -1.19
CA GLY A 333 17.83 -7.55 0.24
C GLY A 333 16.54 -7.54 1.06
N ASP A 334 16.68 -7.07 2.30
CA ASP A 334 15.58 -7.04 3.28
C ASP A 334 14.73 -5.78 3.12
N VAL A 335 13.43 -5.91 3.40
CA VAL A 335 12.46 -4.81 3.27
C VAL A 335 11.65 -4.72 4.56
N TYR A 336 11.51 -3.50 5.09
CA TYR A 336 10.72 -3.20 6.27
C TYR A 336 9.81 -1.98 6.06
N PHE A 337 8.68 -1.95 6.76
CA PHE A 337 7.62 -0.95 6.61
C PHE A 337 7.36 -0.22 7.92
N ILE A 338 7.24 1.10 7.83
CA ILE A 338 7.00 2.00 8.97
C ILE A 338 5.74 2.81 8.70
N SER A 339 4.73 2.66 9.56
CA SER A 339 3.47 3.40 9.49
C SER A 339 3.33 4.32 10.68
N ASP A 340 3.03 5.60 10.41
CA ASP A 340 2.69 6.53 11.49
C ASP A 340 1.30 6.20 12.04
N THR A 341 0.31 5.92 11.20
CA THR A 341 -1.06 5.77 11.70
C THR A 341 -1.34 4.40 12.30
N SER A 342 -0.83 3.33 11.70
CA SER A 342 -1.17 1.94 12.03
C SER A 342 -0.03 1.15 12.67
N GLY A 343 1.17 1.71 12.70
CA GLY A 343 2.38 1.00 13.16
C GLY A 343 2.42 0.75 14.67
N ASN A 344 3.10 -0.33 15.05
CA ASN A 344 3.43 -0.66 16.45
C ASN A 344 4.84 -1.24 16.51
N ASP A 345 5.70 -0.75 17.42
CA ASP A 345 7.09 -1.22 17.54
C ASP A 345 7.23 -2.64 18.11
N SER A 346 6.14 -3.26 18.54
CA SER A 346 6.10 -4.69 18.86
C SER A 346 5.96 -5.60 17.63
N ASN A 347 5.68 -5.02 16.47
CA ASN A 347 5.47 -5.74 15.20
C ASN A 347 6.80 -6.19 14.56
N SER A 348 6.73 -7.04 13.55
CA SER A 348 7.94 -7.50 12.82
C SER A 348 8.47 -6.48 11.81
N CYS A 349 7.68 -5.47 11.47
CA CYS A 349 7.90 -4.51 10.37
C CYS A 349 7.99 -5.14 8.97
N THR A 350 7.72 -6.44 8.78
CA THR A 350 7.98 -7.14 7.50
C THR A 350 6.82 -7.08 6.50
N ASP A 351 5.65 -6.63 6.95
CA ASP A 351 4.42 -6.50 6.15
C ASP A 351 3.79 -5.14 6.47
N PRO A 352 3.21 -4.42 5.50
CA PRO A 352 2.51 -3.15 5.73
C PRO A 352 1.43 -3.19 6.82
N SER A 353 0.69 -4.31 6.92
CA SER A 353 -0.31 -4.55 7.98
C SER A 353 0.29 -4.91 9.34
N ASP A 354 1.59 -5.22 9.38
CA ASP A 354 2.39 -5.50 10.58
C ASP A 354 3.60 -4.53 10.63
N SER A 355 3.35 -3.27 10.27
CA SER A 355 4.36 -2.24 10.18
C SER A 355 4.78 -1.74 11.57
N CYS A 356 6.01 -1.24 11.67
CA CYS A 356 6.50 -0.63 12.92
C CYS A 356 6.13 0.85 13.00
N LYS A 357 6.15 1.42 14.20
CA LYS A 357 5.75 2.81 14.45
C LYS A 357 6.91 3.78 14.27
N THR A 358 8.09 3.42 14.77
CA THR A 358 9.27 4.27 14.76
C THR A 358 10.27 3.82 13.69
N ILE A 359 10.86 4.80 12.99
CA ILE A 359 11.82 4.54 11.91
C ILE A 359 13.05 3.80 12.45
N GLN A 360 13.55 4.18 13.63
CA GLN A 360 14.71 3.53 14.22
C GLN A 360 14.46 2.04 14.52
N THR A 361 13.24 1.65 14.89
CA THR A 361 12.90 0.24 15.10
C THR A 361 13.02 -0.55 13.80
N GLY A 362 12.53 -0.02 12.68
CA GLY A 362 12.72 -0.62 11.35
C GLY A 362 14.19 -0.70 10.94
N VAL A 363 14.95 0.37 11.13
CA VAL A 363 16.41 0.39 10.86
C VAL A 363 17.16 -0.63 11.71
N SER A 364 16.74 -0.83 12.96
CA SER A 364 17.32 -1.84 13.85
C SER A 364 17.05 -3.28 13.42
N GLN A 365 16.09 -3.53 12.53
CA GLN A 365 15.87 -4.86 11.93
C GLN A 365 16.90 -5.18 10.83
N CYS A 366 17.56 -4.17 10.27
CA CYS A 366 18.50 -4.34 9.18
C CYS A 366 19.71 -5.19 9.60
N SER A 367 20.00 -6.23 8.83
CA SER A 367 21.20 -7.04 9.03
C SER A 367 22.47 -6.30 8.57
N SER A 368 23.64 -6.73 9.05
CA SER A 368 24.94 -6.20 8.61
C SER A 368 25.48 -6.88 7.34
N SER A 369 24.86 -7.96 6.87
CA SER A 369 25.34 -8.77 5.74
C SER A 369 24.60 -8.52 4.43
N SER A 370 23.39 -7.95 4.48
CA SER A 370 22.51 -7.69 3.33
C SER A 370 22.17 -6.20 3.22
N ILE A 371 21.84 -5.77 2.00
CA ILE A 371 21.18 -4.49 1.77
C ILE A 371 19.82 -4.52 2.47
N CYS A 372 19.48 -3.42 3.13
CA CYS A 372 18.21 -3.25 3.81
C CYS A 372 17.48 -2.02 3.25
N THR A 373 16.18 -2.15 2.98
CA THR A 373 15.31 -1.05 2.56
C THR A 373 14.22 -0.84 3.60
N VAL A 374 14.08 0.39 4.09
CA VAL A 374 13.06 0.77 5.06
C VAL A 374 12.15 1.78 4.39
N PHE A 375 10.91 1.37 4.11
CA PHE A 375 9.86 2.22 3.56
C PHE A 375 9.09 2.90 4.69
N VAL A 376 8.86 4.20 4.53
CA VAL A 376 8.21 5.03 5.55
C VAL A 376 6.99 5.72 4.95
N GLU A 377 5.83 5.48 5.56
CA GLU A 377 4.56 6.13 5.22
C GLU A 377 4.66 7.66 5.39
N GLY A 378 3.85 8.41 4.66
CA GLY A 378 3.59 9.82 4.96
C GLY A 378 3.05 9.98 6.38
N GLY A 379 3.58 10.95 7.14
CA GLY A 379 3.28 11.09 8.56
C GLY A 379 4.29 11.96 9.31
N ASN A 380 4.08 12.13 10.62
CA ASN A 380 4.97 12.93 11.48
C ASN A 380 5.72 12.03 12.47
N TYR A 381 7.01 11.83 12.21
CA TYR A 381 7.91 11.02 13.03
C TYR A 381 8.71 11.92 13.96
N ILE A 382 8.24 12.02 15.21
CA ILE A 382 8.82 12.90 16.23
C ILE A 382 9.85 12.11 17.05
N ILE A 383 11.12 12.51 16.95
CA ILE A 383 12.21 11.99 17.79
C ILE A 383 12.13 12.69 19.16
N SER A 384 12.01 11.90 20.23
CA SER A 384 11.74 12.42 21.58
C SER A 384 12.32 11.48 22.64
N GLY A 385 11.96 11.66 23.91
CA GLY A 385 12.54 10.87 24.99
C GLY A 385 12.25 9.37 24.98
N SER A 386 11.15 8.96 24.37
CA SER A 386 10.78 7.55 24.19
C SER A 386 11.13 7.01 22.81
N VAL A 387 11.60 7.87 21.88
CA VAL A 387 11.86 7.52 20.49
C VAL A 387 13.30 7.87 20.13
N SER A 388 14.12 6.84 19.95
CA SER A 388 15.55 6.99 19.62
C SER A 388 15.77 7.71 18.29
N PRO A 389 16.85 8.50 18.16
CA PRO A 389 17.25 9.07 16.87
C PRO A 389 17.61 7.96 15.87
N ILE A 390 17.52 8.29 14.59
CA ILE A 390 17.76 7.37 13.49
C ILE A 390 19.27 7.25 13.26
N SER A 391 19.80 6.04 13.27
CA SER A 391 21.23 5.74 13.15
C SER A 391 21.48 4.72 12.05
N LEU A 392 22.10 5.16 10.95
CA LEU A 392 22.48 4.32 9.82
C LEU A 392 23.95 3.92 9.96
N THR A 393 24.18 2.70 10.47
CA THR A 393 25.53 2.18 10.76
C THR A 393 25.79 0.79 10.18
N SER A 394 24.82 0.21 9.47
CA SER A 394 24.95 -1.16 8.93
C SER A 394 25.98 -1.22 7.80
N THR A 395 26.88 -2.20 7.88
CA THR A 395 27.87 -2.50 6.84
C THR A 395 27.24 -3.08 5.56
N GLY A 396 25.99 -3.54 5.64
CA GLY A 396 25.21 -4.03 4.51
C GLY A 396 24.51 -2.92 3.70
N GLY A 397 24.46 -1.70 4.25
CA GLY A 397 23.75 -0.57 3.65
C GLY A 397 22.29 -0.51 4.09
N VAL A 398 21.79 0.72 4.25
CA VAL A 398 20.39 0.98 4.63
C VAL A 398 19.83 2.04 3.69
N ARG A 399 18.75 1.69 2.99
CA ARG A 399 18.00 2.57 2.12
C ARG A 399 16.74 3.02 2.84
N LEU A 400 16.77 4.21 3.41
CA LEU A 400 15.66 4.83 4.10
C LEU A 400 14.88 5.69 3.10
N LEU A 401 13.66 5.27 2.76
CA LEU A 401 12.83 5.85 1.71
C LEU A 401 11.49 6.29 2.29
N GLY A 402 11.20 7.59 2.20
CA GLY A 402 9.99 8.20 2.73
C GLY A 402 8.99 8.60 1.66
N SER A 403 7.88 9.14 2.14
CA SER A 403 6.75 9.66 1.39
C SER A 403 5.93 8.63 0.62
N PHE A 404 5.65 7.48 1.27
CA PHE A 404 4.74 6.47 0.75
C PHE A 404 3.30 6.67 1.20
N ASP A 405 2.34 6.21 0.39
CA ASP A 405 0.97 6.04 0.83
C ASP A 405 0.82 4.92 1.90
N SER A 406 -0.34 4.85 2.55
CA SER A 406 -0.60 3.88 3.63
C SER A 406 -0.56 2.42 3.17
N THR A 407 -0.60 2.17 1.86
CA THR A 407 -0.50 0.84 1.26
C THR A 407 0.90 0.51 0.74
N PHE A 408 1.85 1.46 0.82
CA PHE A 408 3.22 1.36 0.32
C PHE A 408 3.30 0.94 -1.15
N SER A 409 2.35 1.41 -1.95
CA SER A 409 2.24 1.13 -3.38
C SER A 409 2.74 2.30 -4.24
N THR A 410 2.63 3.51 -3.70
CA THR A 410 2.95 4.76 -4.40
C THR A 410 3.83 5.65 -3.54
N GLN A 411 4.86 6.24 -4.15
CA GLN A 411 5.71 7.25 -3.52
C GLN A 411 5.41 8.61 -4.14
N ASP A 412 5.02 9.59 -3.32
CA ASP A 412 4.82 10.96 -3.75
C ASP A 412 5.63 11.91 -2.87
N MET A 413 6.80 12.30 -3.37
CA MET A 413 7.75 13.18 -2.69
C MET A 413 7.34 14.66 -2.74
N THR A 414 6.19 15.00 -3.34
CA THR A 414 5.71 16.39 -3.35
C THR A 414 5.15 16.75 -1.98
N LEU A 415 5.26 18.04 -1.61
CA LEU A 415 4.71 18.55 -0.34
C LEU A 415 3.19 18.40 -0.22
N ALA A 416 2.48 18.19 -1.34
CA ALA A 416 1.03 18.01 -1.40
C ALA A 416 0.57 16.54 -1.44
N GLY A 417 1.50 15.61 -1.60
CA GLY A 417 1.24 14.18 -1.63
C GLY A 417 1.22 13.58 -0.23
N THR A 418 2.17 12.70 0.04
CA THR A 418 2.26 11.93 1.30
C THR A 418 3.54 12.25 2.06
N PRO A 419 3.79 13.49 2.52
CA PRO A 419 5.10 13.87 3.05
C PRO A 419 5.43 13.12 4.35
N SER A 420 6.59 12.47 4.40
CA SER A 420 7.16 11.97 5.66
C SER A 420 8.01 13.05 6.34
N ARG A 421 7.56 13.53 7.51
CA ARG A 421 8.22 14.58 8.28
C ARG A 421 8.96 13.97 9.48
N ILE A 422 10.24 14.29 9.63
CA ILE A 422 11.08 13.89 10.77
C ILE A 422 11.40 15.15 11.57
N ILE A 423 11.02 15.16 12.85
CA ILE A 423 11.17 16.32 13.72
C ILE A 423 11.95 15.92 14.96
N ASP A 424 13.05 16.62 15.24
CA ASP A 424 13.77 16.45 16.50
C ASP A 424 13.13 17.30 17.61
N ASN A 425 12.65 16.65 18.65
CA ASN A 425 12.06 17.29 19.83
C ASN A 425 12.61 16.68 21.13
N ARG A 426 13.90 16.31 21.11
CA ARG A 426 14.58 15.75 22.28
C ARG A 426 14.83 16.82 23.34
N THR A 427 14.66 16.44 24.60
CA THR A 427 14.97 17.33 25.73
C THR A 427 16.48 17.59 25.83
N VAL A 428 16.89 18.64 26.55
CA VAL A 428 18.31 18.97 26.80
C VAL A 428 19.07 17.80 27.46
N ALA A 429 18.39 17.00 28.29
CA ALA A 429 19.01 15.82 28.92
C ALA A 429 19.32 14.70 27.90
N GLN A 430 18.53 14.58 26.84
CA GLN A 430 18.70 13.57 25.78
C GLN A 430 19.65 14.03 24.68
N CYS A 431 19.61 15.32 24.37
CA CYS A 431 20.53 15.92 23.43
C CYS A 431 20.87 17.36 23.88
N PRO A 432 22.05 17.56 24.51
CA PRO A 432 22.42 18.88 25.02
C PRO A 432 22.63 19.93 23.93
N GLY A 433 23.22 19.54 22.79
CA GLY A 433 23.51 20.47 21.68
C GLY A 433 24.41 21.63 22.08
N ALA A 434 25.24 21.48 23.12
CA ALA A 434 25.99 22.58 23.73
C ALA A 434 27.32 22.86 23.04
N MET A 435 27.94 21.85 22.44
CA MET A 435 29.29 21.86 21.90
C MET A 435 29.32 21.15 20.54
N LEU A 436 29.72 21.89 19.51
CA LEU A 436 29.92 21.33 18.17
C LEU A 436 31.06 20.29 18.17
N SER A 437 30.94 19.25 17.35
CA SER A 437 31.88 18.13 17.20
C SER A 437 31.94 17.18 18.40
N SER A 438 31.01 17.28 19.34
CA SER A 438 31.00 16.41 20.52
C SER A 438 29.60 16.01 20.97
N ASN A 439 28.65 16.95 21.00
CA ASN A 439 27.28 16.66 21.44
C ASN A 439 26.19 17.42 20.66
N GLU A 440 26.46 17.78 19.41
CA GLU A 440 25.47 18.34 18.49
C GLU A 440 24.31 17.38 18.23
N CYS A 441 23.12 17.96 18.07
CA CYS A 441 21.87 17.22 17.88
C CYS A 441 21.57 16.99 16.41
N ALA A 442 21.19 15.77 16.05
CA ALA A 442 20.54 15.49 14.77
C ALA A 442 19.57 14.31 14.89
N PRO A 443 18.39 14.36 14.26
CA PRO A 443 17.45 13.24 14.24
C PRO A 443 17.97 12.08 13.39
N ILE A 444 18.86 12.33 12.41
CA ILE A 444 19.50 11.29 11.57
C ILE A 444 21.02 11.38 11.71
N THR A 445 21.64 10.24 12.01
CA THR A 445 23.10 10.04 11.99
C THR A 445 23.46 8.99 10.95
N ILE A 446 24.44 9.29 10.10
CA ILE A 446 24.96 8.38 9.09
C ILE A 446 26.43 8.11 9.39
N THR A 447 26.78 6.83 9.50
CA THR A 447 28.16 6.35 9.67
C THR A 447 28.43 5.29 8.59
N ALA A 448 28.86 5.72 7.41
CA ALA A 448 29.16 4.82 6.30
C ALA A 448 30.55 4.21 6.46
N SER A 449 30.61 2.94 6.84
CA SER A 449 31.88 2.22 7.02
C SER A 449 31.79 0.75 6.65
N LEU A 450 32.93 0.15 6.29
CA LEU A 450 33.11 -1.28 6.03
C LEU A 450 32.25 -1.84 4.88
N MET A 451 31.95 -1.02 3.86
CA MET A 451 31.18 -1.44 2.67
C MET A 451 32.06 -2.07 1.57
N ALA A 452 33.38 -2.14 1.76
CA ALA A 452 34.34 -2.79 0.87
C ALA A 452 34.31 -2.31 -0.60
N GLY A 453 33.94 -1.05 -0.83
CA GLY A 453 33.88 -0.46 -2.18
C GLY A 453 32.60 -0.79 -2.96
N ASP A 454 31.65 -1.51 -2.36
CA ASP A 454 30.37 -1.87 -2.98
C ASP A 454 29.35 -0.72 -2.89
N SER A 455 29.17 0.00 -3.99
CA SER A 455 28.21 1.11 -4.09
C SER A 455 26.74 0.71 -3.91
N THR A 456 26.39 -0.58 -4.08
CA THR A 456 25.00 -1.05 -3.90
C THR A 456 24.57 -1.04 -2.43
N LYS A 457 25.56 -1.07 -1.52
CA LYS A 457 25.42 -1.00 -0.05
C LYS A 457 25.44 0.43 0.50
N ALA A 458 25.30 1.44 -0.35
CA ALA A 458 25.24 2.82 0.12
C ALA A 458 24.12 3.01 1.15
N HIS A 459 24.40 3.82 2.18
CA HIS A 459 23.31 4.39 2.97
C HIS A 459 22.56 5.40 2.13
N VAL A 460 21.25 5.26 2.00
CA VAL A 460 20.39 6.14 1.21
C VAL A 460 19.36 6.80 2.13
N VAL A 461 19.18 8.11 2.01
CA VAL A 461 18.08 8.86 2.62
C VAL A 461 17.36 9.67 1.55
N GLN A 462 16.07 9.39 1.34
CA GLN A 462 15.27 10.01 0.29
C GLN A 462 13.82 10.25 0.71
N GLY A 463 13.25 11.38 0.27
CA GLY A 463 11.81 11.63 0.33
C GLY A 463 11.34 12.05 1.71
N PHE A 464 12.16 12.78 2.47
CA PHE A 464 11.81 13.29 3.79
C PHE A 464 11.85 14.81 3.87
N SER A 465 11.00 15.37 4.74
CA SER A 465 11.17 16.70 5.30
C SER A 465 11.76 16.59 6.71
N ILE A 466 12.99 17.05 6.92
CA ILE A 466 13.78 16.81 8.14
C ILE A 466 14.05 18.14 8.84
N PHE A 467 13.66 18.22 10.11
CA PHE A 467 13.75 19.43 10.92
C PHE A 467 14.59 19.19 12.17
N ALA A 468 15.67 19.95 12.31
CA ALA A 468 16.47 19.98 13.52
C ALA A 468 15.74 20.72 14.66
N ASP A 469 16.15 20.45 15.91
CA ASP A 469 15.62 21.14 17.08
C ASP A 469 16.23 22.55 17.20
N GLU A 470 15.43 23.58 16.96
CA GLU A 470 15.84 24.98 16.97
C GLU A 470 16.08 25.57 18.38
N THR A 471 15.68 24.86 19.44
CA THR A 471 15.95 25.26 20.83
C THR A 471 17.40 25.00 21.25
N LYS A 472 18.13 24.18 20.49
CA LYS A 472 19.52 23.80 20.76
C LYS A 472 20.50 24.77 20.12
N ALA A 473 21.64 24.99 20.77
CA ALA A 473 22.69 25.85 20.22
C ALA A 473 23.34 25.21 18.98
N ASN A 474 23.58 23.89 19.01
CA ASN A 474 24.16 23.14 17.91
C ASN A 474 23.24 21.99 17.49
N ALA A 475 22.59 22.14 16.34
CA ALA A 475 21.62 21.17 15.81
C ALA A 475 21.61 21.16 14.27
N PHE A 476 21.48 19.95 13.71
CA PHE A 476 21.45 19.70 12.28
C PHE A 476 20.37 18.70 11.92
N GLY A 477 19.80 18.79 10.72
CA GLY A 477 18.81 17.82 10.25
C GLY A 477 19.43 16.43 10.02
N ILE A 478 20.60 16.39 9.38
CA ILE A 478 21.38 15.16 9.16
C ILE A 478 22.82 15.40 9.58
N ARG A 479 23.41 14.43 10.28
CA ARG A 479 24.86 14.41 10.52
C ARG A 479 25.53 13.17 9.96
N PHE A 480 26.66 13.37 9.30
CA PHE A 480 27.59 12.33 8.87
C PHE A 480 28.77 12.33 9.82
N ILE A 481 29.05 11.19 10.45
CA ILE A 481 30.15 11.09 11.41
C ILE A 481 31.02 9.91 11.03
N ASN A 482 32.33 10.15 10.96
CA ASN A 482 33.31 9.15 10.59
C ASN A 482 32.98 8.50 9.22
N GLY A 483 33.67 7.40 8.94
CA GLY A 483 33.53 6.61 7.73
C GLY A 483 34.88 6.35 7.07
N ASP A 484 34.88 5.54 6.03
CA ASP A 484 36.07 5.20 5.28
C ASP A 484 35.88 5.46 3.78
N ALA A 485 37.00 5.63 3.07
CA ALA A 485 37.02 5.98 1.66
C ALA A 485 36.38 4.94 0.72
N ASN A 486 36.08 3.73 1.21
CA ASN A 486 35.48 2.64 0.45
C ASN A 486 33.99 2.46 0.79
N SER A 487 33.37 3.46 1.41
CA SER A 487 31.97 3.44 1.82
C SER A 487 31.19 4.61 1.22
N TYR A 488 29.86 4.45 1.12
CA TYR A 488 29.01 5.34 0.34
C TYR A 488 27.79 5.79 1.14
N ALA A 489 27.47 7.07 1.05
CA ALA A 489 26.27 7.65 1.64
C ALA A 489 25.65 8.66 0.68
N TYR A 490 24.39 8.43 0.33
CA TYR A 490 23.63 9.20 -0.64
C TYR A 490 22.41 9.82 0.03
N VAL A 491 22.32 11.15 -0.03
CA VAL A 491 21.18 11.92 0.46
C VAL A 491 20.60 12.68 -0.72
N PHE A 492 19.38 12.35 -1.13
CA PHE A 492 18.79 12.96 -2.32
C PHE A 492 17.28 13.15 -2.24
N GLY A 493 16.79 14.23 -2.86
CA GLY A 493 15.35 14.52 -2.92
C GLY A 493 14.70 14.77 -1.55
N ASN A 494 15.42 15.39 -0.62
CA ASN A 494 14.91 15.75 0.69
C ASN A 494 14.74 17.27 0.85
N TYR A 495 13.88 17.66 1.78
CA TYR A 495 13.85 19.00 2.36
C TYR A 495 14.48 18.94 3.75
N ILE A 496 15.60 19.63 3.97
CA ILE A 496 16.40 19.52 5.21
C ILE A 496 16.59 20.92 5.78
N SER A 497 16.19 21.13 7.04
CA SER A 497 16.22 22.45 7.66
C SER A 497 16.78 22.39 9.09
N GLY A 498 17.61 23.38 9.45
CA GLY A 498 18.15 23.55 10.81
C GLY A 498 17.17 24.07 11.86
N GLY A 499 15.87 23.87 11.63
CA GLY A 499 14.75 24.39 12.41
C GLY A 499 13.50 24.59 11.54
N GLU A 500 12.34 24.77 12.15
CA GLU A 500 11.11 25.17 11.45
C GLU A 500 11.13 26.69 11.18
N GLY A 501 11.71 27.47 12.10
CA GLY A 501 11.95 28.89 12.02
C GLY A 501 10.69 29.75 12.15
N GLY A 502 10.84 30.94 12.73
CA GLY A 502 9.76 31.92 12.89
C GLY A 502 8.83 31.65 14.07
N LEU A 503 9.23 30.77 15.00
CA LEU A 503 8.41 30.37 16.16
C LEU A 503 8.75 31.13 17.45
N GLY A 504 9.85 31.92 17.47
CA GLY A 504 10.26 32.72 18.62
C GLY A 504 10.92 31.92 19.75
N VAL A 505 11.26 30.66 19.50
CA VAL A 505 11.93 29.74 20.44
C VAL A 505 13.37 29.41 20.02
N GLU A 506 13.85 30.08 18.97
CA GLU A 506 15.15 29.82 18.38
C GLU A 506 16.29 30.25 19.30
N ASN A 507 17.25 29.36 19.52
CA ASN A 507 18.43 29.70 20.31
C ASN A 507 19.36 30.64 19.52
N SER A 508 19.72 31.79 20.07
CA SER A 508 20.55 32.77 19.35
C SER A 508 22.04 32.44 19.32
N THR A 509 22.47 31.32 19.90
CA THR A 509 23.87 30.91 20.04
C THR A 509 24.19 29.67 19.20
N GLY A 510 25.48 29.33 19.08
CA GLY A 510 25.95 28.12 18.41
C GLY A 510 25.75 28.09 16.89
N THR A 511 25.93 26.90 16.31
CA THR A 511 25.81 26.66 14.88
C THR A 511 24.66 25.70 14.58
N ARG A 512 23.67 26.14 13.79
CA ARG A 512 22.58 25.29 13.32
C ARG A 512 22.50 25.20 11.81
N GLY A 513 22.02 24.06 11.32
CA GLY A 513 22.09 23.78 9.89
C GLY A 513 21.25 22.64 9.36
N GLY A 514 21.31 22.42 8.05
CA GLY A 514 20.67 21.27 7.42
C GLY A 514 21.54 20.03 7.58
N ILE A 515 22.78 20.08 7.10
CA ILE A 515 23.70 18.95 7.06
C ILE A 515 25.01 19.31 7.77
N TYR A 516 25.48 18.38 8.61
CA TYR A 516 26.81 18.42 9.21
C TYR A 516 27.63 17.19 8.81
N LEU A 517 28.88 17.37 8.38
CA LEU A 517 29.83 16.28 8.13
C LEU A 517 31.05 16.46 9.01
N LEU A 518 31.41 15.41 9.75
CA LEU A 518 32.55 15.39 10.65
C LEU A 518 33.39 14.15 10.41
N SER A 519 34.63 14.36 9.93
CA SER A 519 35.61 13.30 9.70
C SER A 519 35.09 12.17 8.78
N SER A 520 34.14 12.48 7.89
CA SER A 520 33.48 11.50 7.06
C SER A 520 34.22 11.32 5.73
N ARG A 521 34.99 10.24 5.65
CA ARG A 521 35.83 9.91 4.48
C ARG A 521 35.10 9.13 3.41
N SER A 522 33.87 8.71 3.66
CA SER A 522 33.00 8.07 2.67
C SER A 522 32.71 8.97 1.47
N ASN A 523 32.27 8.36 0.39
CA ASN A 523 31.67 9.06 -0.73
C ASN A 523 30.30 9.60 -0.30
N ASN A 524 30.28 10.85 0.16
CA ASN A 524 29.08 11.53 0.65
C ASN A 524 28.46 12.36 -0.48
N GLN A 525 27.54 11.75 -1.23
CA GLN A 525 26.80 12.41 -2.30
C GLN A 525 25.52 13.02 -1.75
N ILE A 526 25.42 14.35 -1.85
CA ILE A 526 24.26 15.11 -1.44
C ILE A 526 23.72 15.77 -2.71
N ASP A 527 22.60 15.25 -3.21
CA ASP A 527 22.13 15.55 -4.57
C ASP A 527 20.66 15.98 -4.62
N THR A 528 20.35 17.08 -5.31
CA THR A 528 18.96 17.49 -5.59
C THR A 528 18.10 17.64 -4.32
N ASN A 529 18.71 18.12 -3.22
CA ASN A 529 17.99 18.44 -1.98
C ASN A 529 17.69 19.94 -1.89
N VAL A 530 16.68 20.29 -1.09
CA VAL A 530 16.50 21.64 -0.56
C VAL A 530 17.09 21.67 0.85
N ILE A 531 18.13 22.48 1.07
CA ILE A 531 18.89 22.50 2.32
C ILE A 531 18.90 23.92 2.87
N LYS A 532 18.46 24.07 4.12
CA LYS A 532 18.36 25.35 4.82
C LYS A 532 19.20 25.35 6.09
N GLY A 533 19.84 26.49 6.35
CA GLY A 533 20.47 26.80 7.64
C GLY A 533 19.46 26.88 8.79
N GLY A 534 19.95 27.05 10.01
CA GLY A 534 19.11 27.26 11.19
C GLY A 534 18.73 28.73 11.41
N PHE A 535 17.44 29.03 11.33
CA PHE A 535 16.92 30.39 11.53
C PHE A 535 17.31 30.94 12.91
N GLY A 536 17.87 32.17 12.93
CA GLY A 536 18.15 32.92 14.15
C GLY A 536 19.35 32.45 14.98
N ALA A 537 20.14 31.48 14.52
CA ALA A 537 21.34 31.01 15.22
C ALA A 537 22.48 32.05 15.22
N SER A 538 23.50 31.88 16.07
CA SER A 538 24.72 32.70 15.92
C SER A 538 25.34 32.48 14.55
N ASN A 539 25.51 31.22 14.17
CA ASN A 539 25.92 30.81 12.84
C ASN A 539 24.84 29.92 12.23
N SER A 540 24.29 30.34 11.10
CA SER A 540 23.34 29.55 10.35
C SER A 540 24.03 29.00 9.11
N THR A 541 24.16 27.68 9.01
CA THR A 541 24.97 27.04 7.98
C THR A 541 24.18 25.90 7.35
N ALA A 542 23.82 26.00 6.07
CA ALA A 542 23.01 24.96 5.44
C ALA A 542 23.77 23.63 5.34
N VAL A 543 25.02 23.68 4.86
CA VAL A 543 25.95 22.55 4.86
C VAL A 543 27.24 22.95 5.54
N TYR A 544 27.59 22.24 6.62
CA TYR A 544 28.89 22.38 7.29
C TYR A 544 29.66 21.07 7.14
N SER A 545 30.79 21.09 6.42
CA SER A 545 31.72 19.97 6.32
C SER A 545 33.04 20.27 7.02
N THR A 546 33.46 19.37 7.91
CA THR A 546 34.77 19.38 8.56
C THR A 546 35.51 18.08 8.27
N ASP A 547 36.71 18.16 7.70
CA ASP A 547 37.60 17.01 7.41
C ASP A 547 36.92 15.83 6.69
N SER A 548 35.98 16.14 5.79
CA SER A 548 35.12 15.16 5.14
C SER A 548 35.18 15.28 3.62
N ASN A 549 35.00 14.15 2.94
CA ASN A 549 34.69 14.14 1.51
C ASN A 549 33.24 14.59 1.34
N VAL A 550 32.96 15.53 0.43
CA VAL A 550 31.60 16.07 0.24
C VAL A 550 31.34 16.41 -1.22
N TYR A 551 30.28 15.84 -1.78
CA TYR A 551 29.83 16.10 -3.15
C TYR A 551 28.44 16.73 -3.11
N LEU A 552 28.39 18.05 -3.22
CA LEU A 552 27.17 18.84 -3.30
C LEU A 552 26.79 19.01 -4.77
N LEU A 553 25.77 18.29 -5.20
CA LEU A 553 25.35 18.22 -6.60
C LEU A 553 23.91 18.74 -6.74
N ARG A 554 23.66 19.74 -7.58
CA ARG A 554 22.29 20.16 -7.98
C ARG A 554 21.35 20.54 -6.82
N ASN A 555 21.87 20.91 -5.66
CA ASN A 555 21.04 21.26 -4.50
C ASN A 555 20.55 22.70 -4.57
N ARG A 556 19.48 22.97 -3.82
CA ARG A 556 19.00 24.30 -3.48
C ARG A 556 19.39 24.61 -2.04
N ILE A 557 20.40 25.45 -1.87
CA ILE A 557 21.06 25.66 -0.58
C ILE A 557 20.80 27.09 -0.12
N SER A 558 20.51 27.29 1.17
CA SER A 558 20.44 28.64 1.73
C SER A 558 20.90 28.68 3.17
N GLY A 559 21.79 29.61 3.48
CA GLY A 559 22.25 29.85 4.84
C GLY A 559 21.19 30.42 5.78
N ASP A 560 20.04 30.90 5.29
CA ASP A 560 18.95 31.49 6.10
C ASP A 560 19.41 32.61 7.07
N LYS A 561 18.54 33.06 7.98
CA LYS A 561 18.80 34.19 8.89
C LYS A 561 19.74 33.79 10.02
N ALA A 562 20.73 34.63 10.32
CA ALA A 562 21.68 34.43 11.42
C ALA A 562 21.94 35.71 12.22
N VAL A 563 22.41 35.60 13.45
CA VAL A 563 22.86 36.75 14.25
C VAL A 563 24.24 37.22 13.78
N ASN A 564 25.16 36.29 13.51
CA ASN A 564 26.51 36.61 13.06
C ASN A 564 26.73 36.17 11.60
N ASP A 565 26.92 34.87 11.35
CA ASP A 565 27.32 34.39 10.03
C ASP A 565 26.23 33.51 9.40
N SER A 566 25.88 33.79 8.15
CA SER A 566 24.99 32.95 7.34
C SER A 566 25.78 32.34 6.18
N HIS A 567 25.83 31.01 6.10
CA HIS A 567 26.58 30.26 5.09
C HIS A 567 25.66 29.32 4.33
N SER A 568 25.63 29.38 3.00
CA SER A 568 25.10 28.25 2.23
C SER A 568 26.01 27.03 2.41
N VAL A 569 27.32 27.19 2.20
CA VAL A 569 28.29 26.12 2.41
C VAL A 569 29.45 26.63 3.25
N LEU A 570 29.78 25.91 4.33
CA LEU A 570 30.99 26.09 5.13
C LEU A 570 31.83 24.82 5.05
N LEU A 571 33.07 24.97 4.59
CA LEU A 571 34.06 23.91 4.56
C LEU A 571 35.21 24.29 5.50
N ALA A 572 35.59 23.38 6.39
CA ALA A 572 36.76 23.52 7.26
C ALA A 572 37.62 22.26 7.14
N ASN A 573 38.65 22.30 6.31
CA ASN A 573 39.49 21.14 6.03
C ASN A 573 40.93 21.34 6.52
N TRP A 574 41.36 20.40 7.35
CA TRP A 574 42.69 20.30 7.95
C TRP A 574 43.51 19.16 7.32
N MET A 575 42.90 18.38 6.44
CA MET A 575 43.48 17.27 5.70
C MET A 575 43.04 17.29 4.23
N ASP A 576 43.73 16.54 3.36
CA ASP A 576 43.33 16.39 1.96
C ASP A 576 41.99 15.64 1.86
N SER A 577 40.97 16.35 1.41
CA SER A 577 39.59 15.86 1.26
C SER A 577 39.11 16.13 -0.17
N LEU A 578 38.33 15.22 -0.72
CA LEU A 578 37.70 15.41 -2.03
C LEU A 578 36.43 16.25 -1.86
N VAL A 579 36.43 17.44 -2.45
CA VAL A 579 35.29 18.37 -2.40
C VAL A 579 34.82 18.66 -3.82
N ALA A 580 33.53 18.46 -4.08
CA ALA A 580 32.89 18.86 -5.33
C ALA A 580 31.59 19.62 -5.04
N ILE A 581 31.49 20.85 -5.53
CA ILE A 581 30.32 21.71 -5.42
C ILE A 581 29.89 22.03 -6.85
N VAL A 582 28.91 21.30 -7.37
CA VAL A 582 28.55 21.33 -8.79
C VAL A 582 27.06 21.60 -8.98
N ASN A 583 26.72 22.57 -9.83
CA ASN A 583 25.35 22.88 -10.26
C ASN A 583 24.36 23.24 -9.13
N ASN A 584 24.83 23.81 -8.01
CA ASN A 584 23.96 24.22 -6.91
C ASN A 584 23.49 25.66 -7.06
N THR A 585 22.29 25.96 -6.58
CA THR A 585 21.87 27.35 -6.30
C THR A 585 22.10 27.65 -4.82
N MET A 586 22.61 28.83 -4.50
CA MET A 586 22.97 29.20 -3.12
C MET A 586 22.29 30.49 -2.68
N ASN A 587 21.88 30.52 -1.41
CA ASN A 587 21.19 31.61 -0.72
C ASN A 587 19.88 32.06 -1.41
N PHE A 588 19.09 31.09 -1.87
CA PHE A 588 17.79 31.39 -2.47
C PHE A 588 16.84 32.15 -1.52
N ARG A 589 16.93 31.94 -0.18
CA ARG A 589 16.10 32.69 0.79
C ARG A 589 16.52 34.15 0.89
N GLN A 590 17.82 34.45 0.97
CA GLN A 590 18.30 35.84 1.01
C GLN A 590 17.95 36.59 -0.28
N TYR A 591 17.87 35.89 -1.42
CA TYR A 591 17.38 36.46 -2.67
C TYR A 591 15.87 36.73 -2.62
N SER A 592 15.10 35.79 -2.08
CA SER A 592 13.63 35.81 -2.15
C SER A 592 12.92 36.53 -1.00
N ASP A 593 13.61 36.76 0.11
CA ASP A 593 13.07 37.31 1.35
C ASP A 593 14.08 38.26 2.00
N ALA A 594 13.83 39.56 1.86
CA ALA A 594 14.70 40.61 2.38
C ALA A 594 14.80 40.66 3.92
N SER A 595 13.93 39.94 4.65
CA SER A 595 14.00 39.85 6.12
C SER A 595 15.07 38.86 6.60
N VAL A 596 15.61 38.04 5.68
CA VAL A 596 16.66 37.07 5.94
C VAL A 596 18.00 37.79 5.92
N THR A 597 18.44 38.19 7.11
CA THR A 597 19.67 38.98 7.31
C THR A 597 20.69 38.27 8.18
N SER A 598 21.95 38.70 8.09
CA SER A 598 23.02 38.31 9.03
C SER A 598 24.04 39.44 9.18
N LYS A 599 25.05 39.29 10.05
CA LYS A 599 26.17 40.26 10.11
C LYS A 599 27.08 40.09 8.89
N PHE A 600 27.40 38.83 8.54
CA PHE A 600 28.10 38.45 7.33
C PHE A 600 27.33 37.36 6.60
N THR A 601 27.35 37.40 5.26
CA THR A 601 26.69 36.40 4.42
C THR A 601 27.70 35.77 3.48
N TYR A 602 27.62 34.46 3.31
CA TYR A 602 28.51 33.67 2.48
C TYR A 602 27.70 32.74 1.58
N GLY A 603 28.01 32.73 0.29
CA GLY A 603 27.65 31.62 -0.58
C GLY A 603 28.47 30.39 -0.19
N ILE A 604 29.76 30.45 -0.47
CA ILE A 604 30.75 29.44 -0.07
C ILE A 604 31.78 30.11 0.83
N ARG A 605 31.98 29.55 2.01
CA ARG A 605 33.13 29.84 2.88
C ARG A 605 33.96 28.57 3.00
N ASN A 606 35.25 28.70 2.69
CA ASN A 606 36.17 27.59 2.77
C ASN A 606 37.43 27.98 3.53
N GLU A 607 37.75 27.18 4.54
CA GLU A 607 38.91 27.31 5.39
C GLU A 607 39.81 26.10 5.14
N GLU A 608 40.88 26.31 4.38
CA GLU A 608 41.87 25.29 4.02
C GLU A 608 43.13 25.48 4.85
N ASN A 609 43.41 24.60 5.81
CA ASN A 609 44.72 24.62 6.50
C ASN A 609 45.73 23.65 5.88
N ALA A 610 45.25 22.75 5.02
CA ALA A 610 46.05 21.94 4.11
C ALA A 610 45.53 22.14 2.68
N VAL A 611 46.43 22.11 1.69
CA VAL A 611 46.05 22.34 0.29
C VAL A 611 45.25 21.13 -0.20
N LEU A 612 43.97 21.32 -0.53
CA LEU A 612 43.12 20.28 -1.09
C LEU A 612 43.56 19.94 -2.52
N ILE A 613 43.94 18.70 -2.80
CA ILE A 613 44.40 18.31 -4.14
C ILE A 613 43.22 18.25 -5.11
N LYS A 614 42.02 17.95 -4.61
CA LYS A 614 40.82 17.77 -5.41
C LYS A 614 39.66 18.59 -4.85
N HIS A 615 39.58 19.85 -5.28
CA HIS A 615 38.54 20.79 -4.89
C HIS A 615 37.92 21.44 -6.13
N TYR A 616 36.64 21.17 -6.38
CA TYR A 616 35.92 21.62 -7.57
C TYR A 616 34.71 22.48 -7.19
N ILE A 617 34.59 23.66 -7.81
CA ILE A 617 33.43 24.56 -7.68
C ILE A 617 33.00 24.94 -9.09
N ALA A 618 31.99 24.25 -9.62
CA ALA A 618 31.60 24.44 -11.01
C ALA A 618 30.10 24.60 -11.24
N GLY A 619 29.73 25.48 -12.16
CA GLY A 619 28.34 25.62 -12.57
C GLY A 619 27.41 26.08 -11.46
N ASN A 620 27.85 26.76 -10.40
CA ASN A 620 26.95 27.16 -9.32
C ASN A 620 26.32 28.53 -9.61
N THR A 621 25.10 28.75 -9.14
CA THR A 621 24.49 30.09 -9.08
C THR A 621 24.47 30.55 -7.63
N ILE A 622 25.30 31.54 -7.31
CA ILE A 622 25.58 31.96 -5.94
C ILE A 622 25.05 33.37 -5.74
N TYR A 623 24.06 33.51 -4.87
CA TYR A 623 23.65 34.81 -4.36
C TYR A 623 24.30 35.07 -3.00
N SER A 624 24.66 36.31 -2.71
CA SER A 624 25.09 36.71 -1.37
C SER A 624 24.57 38.11 -1.08
N GLY A 625 23.61 38.22 -0.18
CA GLY A 625 22.97 39.46 0.21
C GLY A 625 22.38 39.36 1.61
N GLY A 626 22.04 40.51 2.21
CA GLY A 626 21.44 40.56 3.54
C GLY A 626 22.41 40.78 4.70
N ALA A 627 23.71 40.99 4.44
CA ALA A 627 24.65 41.42 5.47
C ALA A 627 24.32 42.85 5.96
N THR A 628 24.16 42.98 7.27
CA THR A 628 23.75 44.23 7.95
C THR A 628 24.92 45.13 8.31
N VAL A 629 26.12 44.57 8.47
CA VAL A 629 27.33 45.32 8.88
C VAL A 629 28.56 44.85 8.09
N GLY A 630 28.74 43.54 7.99
CA GLY A 630 29.86 42.93 7.29
C GLY A 630 29.67 42.85 5.78
N SER A 631 30.52 42.04 5.14
CA SER A 631 30.47 41.83 3.69
C SER A 631 29.50 40.71 3.30
N ASN A 632 28.97 40.82 2.08
CA ASN A 632 28.28 39.74 1.38
C ASN A 632 29.29 39.03 0.48
N TYR A 633 29.85 37.92 0.92
CA TYR A 633 30.80 37.14 0.13
C TYR A 633 30.08 36.10 -0.74
N GLY A 634 30.34 36.09 -2.04
CA GLY A 634 29.95 35.00 -2.92
C GLY A 634 30.79 33.76 -2.61
N ILE A 635 32.10 33.85 -2.89
CA ILE A 635 33.09 32.82 -2.57
C ILE A 635 34.16 33.44 -1.67
N PHE A 636 34.39 32.84 -0.50
CA PHE A 636 35.42 33.25 0.44
C PHE A 636 36.35 32.09 0.75
N MET A 637 37.63 32.25 0.42
CA MET A 637 38.69 31.26 0.60
C MET A 637 39.71 31.81 1.59
N THR A 638 40.00 31.05 2.64
CA THR A 638 40.99 31.41 3.67
C THR A 638 41.88 30.24 4.05
N GLY A 639 43.02 30.55 4.66
CA GLY A 639 44.05 29.59 5.06
C GLY A 639 45.18 29.52 4.03
N VAL A 640 45.50 28.34 3.51
CA VAL A 640 46.60 28.12 2.57
C VAL A 640 46.26 28.54 1.13
N ALA A 641 47.26 28.53 0.25
CA ALA A 641 47.07 28.78 -1.18
C ALA A 641 46.23 27.65 -1.81
N THR A 642 44.97 27.95 -2.11
CA THR A 642 44.02 26.95 -2.63
C THR A 642 44.42 26.43 -4.02
N ASN A 643 44.09 25.17 -4.29
CA ASN A 643 44.15 24.52 -5.61
C ASN A 643 42.77 24.42 -6.28
N ALA A 644 41.76 25.12 -5.75
CA ALA A 644 40.38 25.00 -6.23
C ALA A 644 40.25 25.25 -7.74
N GLN A 645 39.43 24.42 -8.36
CA GLN A 645 39.06 24.49 -9.77
C GLN A 645 37.69 25.16 -9.87
N MET A 646 37.67 26.46 -10.15
CA MET A 646 36.45 27.28 -10.19
C MET A 646 36.07 27.61 -11.63
N ALA A 647 34.96 27.07 -12.10
CA ALA A 647 34.53 27.28 -13.48
C ALA A 647 33.03 27.49 -13.65
N ASN A 648 32.63 28.35 -14.58
CA ASN A 648 31.23 28.47 -15.02
C ASN A 648 30.25 28.83 -13.90
N ASN A 649 30.67 29.55 -12.86
CA ASN A 649 29.79 29.97 -11.77
C ASN A 649 29.19 31.36 -12.06
N ILE A 650 27.90 31.55 -11.74
CA ILE A 650 27.31 32.87 -11.56
C ILE A 650 27.50 33.25 -10.09
N VAL A 651 28.09 34.40 -9.84
CA VAL A 651 28.22 34.96 -8.49
C VAL A 651 27.64 36.37 -8.49
N GLN A 652 26.59 36.56 -7.70
CA GLN A 652 25.94 37.85 -7.53
C GLN A 652 26.01 38.26 -6.06
N ALA A 653 26.67 39.38 -5.77
CA ALA A 653 26.69 39.97 -4.44
C ALA A 653 26.34 41.47 -4.53
N PRO A 654 25.05 41.84 -4.41
CA PRO A 654 24.63 43.22 -4.56
C PRO A 654 25.08 44.10 -3.37
N GLY A 655 25.17 45.40 -3.63
CA GLY A 655 25.50 46.42 -2.63
C GLY A 655 27.00 46.71 -2.47
N SER A 656 27.32 47.79 -1.77
CA SER A 656 28.70 48.27 -1.60
C SER A 656 29.59 47.38 -0.73
N ASN A 657 28.96 46.51 0.07
CA ASN A 657 29.61 45.49 0.87
C ASN A 657 29.66 44.12 0.15
N GLY A 658 29.22 44.02 -1.10
CA GLY A 658 29.32 42.83 -1.93
C GLY A 658 30.75 42.49 -2.34
N VAL A 659 31.11 41.21 -2.26
CA VAL A 659 32.41 40.70 -2.71
C VAL A 659 32.20 39.37 -3.44
N CYS A 660 32.45 39.33 -4.75
CA CYS A 660 32.17 38.14 -5.56
C CYS A 660 33.12 36.98 -5.20
N ALA A 661 34.42 37.22 -5.22
CA ALA A 661 35.42 36.26 -4.78
C ALA A 661 36.47 36.91 -3.89
N SER A 662 36.82 36.26 -2.78
CA SER A 662 37.86 36.72 -1.86
C SER A 662 38.80 35.59 -1.50
N PHE A 663 40.09 35.85 -1.60
CA PHE A 663 41.17 34.92 -1.25
C PHE A 663 42.07 35.57 -0.21
N ASN A 664 42.11 35.06 1.02
CA ASN A 664 43.02 35.64 2.03
C ASN A 664 44.49 35.38 1.69
N THR A 665 44.76 34.26 1.02
CA THR A 665 46.09 33.87 0.54
C THR A 665 46.04 33.76 -0.98
N ILE A 666 47.13 34.16 -1.65
CA ILE A 666 47.25 34.07 -3.10
C ILE A 666 47.02 32.60 -3.54
N PRO A 667 46.06 32.32 -4.44
CA PRO A 667 45.83 30.98 -4.96
C PRO A 667 47.08 30.37 -5.58
N SER A 668 47.16 29.04 -5.58
CA SER A 668 48.33 28.35 -6.10
C SER A 668 48.49 28.48 -7.62
N ALA A 669 49.64 28.06 -8.13
CA ALA A 669 49.85 27.95 -9.57
C ALA A 669 48.95 26.90 -10.25
N SER A 670 48.29 26.01 -9.50
CA SER A 670 47.40 24.96 -10.02
C SER A 670 45.91 25.34 -9.93
N ALA A 671 45.56 26.43 -9.25
CA ALA A 671 44.18 26.91 -9.17
C ALA A 671 43.66 27.41 -10.53
N ILE A 672 42.37 27.19 -10.78
CA ILE A 672 41.66 27.63 -11.98
C ILE A 672 40.51 28.56 -11.57
N PHE A 673 40.33 29.65 -12.31
CA PHE A 673 39.23 30.61 -12.11
C PHE A 673 38.81 31.24 -13.44
N ARG A 674 37.96 30.54 -14.21
CA ARG A 674 37.57 30.90 -15.59
C ARG A 674 36.09 30.64 -15.88
N GLY A 675 35.51 31.27 -16.89
CA GLY A 675 34.12 31.03 -17.26
C GLY A 675 33.11 31.58 -16.26
N ASN A 676 33.52 32.31 -15.22
CA ASN A 676 32.62 32.77 -14.17
C ASN A 676 32.02 34.12 -14.52
N ASN A 677 30.75 34.35 -14.17
CA ASN A 677 30.10 35.64 -14.24
C ASN A 677 30.03 36.27 -12.84
N LEU A 678 30.61 37.45 -12.65
CA LEU A 678 30.76 38.14 -11.36
C LEU A 678 29.96 39.46 -11.35
N ASP A 679 28.73 39.43 -10.84
CA ASP A 679 27.90 40.62 -10.66
C ASP A 679 28.09 41.22 -9.25
N CYS A 680 29.12 42.06 -9.13
CA CYS A 680 29.45 42.81 -7.92
C CYS A 680 29.73 44.29 -8.22
N SER A 681 28.94 44.88 -9.13
CA SER A 681 29.17 46.21 -9.71
C SER A 681 29.28 47.35 -8.68
N ALA A 682 28.56 47.28 -7.57
CA ALA A 682 28.65 48.26 -6.47
C ALA A 682 29.73 47.93 -5.43
N GLY A 683 30.29 46.72 -5.45
CA GLY A 683 31.19 46.17 -4.44
C GLY A 683 32.58 45.85 -5.01
N LYS A 684 33.09 44.66 -4.68
CA LYS A 684 34.41 44.17 -5.12
C LYS A 684 34.25 42.90 -5.94
N ASN A 685 34.90 42.87 -7.11
CA ASN A 685 34.88 41.68 -7.96
C ASN A 685 35.76 40.58 -7.38
N VAL A 686 37.06 40.85 -7.23
CA VAL A 686 37.99 39.89 -6.64
C VAL A 686 38.95 40.55 -5.66
N THR A 687 39.14 39.95 -4.49
CA THR A 687 40.13 40.40 -3.50
C THR A 687 41.17 39.33 -3.21
N VAL A 688 42.42 39.74 -3.04
CA VAL A 688 43.51 38.86 -2.56
C VAL A 688 44.27 39.56 -1.43
N GLY A 689 44.18 38.99 -0.22
CA GLY A 689 44.60 39.69 0.99
C GLY A 689 43.89 41.04 1.11
N ALA A 690 44.66 42.13 1.24
CA ALA A 690 44.12 43.49 1.28
C ALA A 690 43.87 44.12 -0.11
N THR A 691 44.36 43.50 -1.19
CA THR A 691 44.31 44.05 -2.54
C THR A 691 42.96 43.77 -3.19
N ASN A 692 42.34 44.81 -3.76
CA ASN A 692 41.12 44.71 -4.56
C ASN A 692 41.44 44.80 -6.06
N TYR A 693 40.96 43.84 -6.84
CA TYR A 693 41.03 43.84 -8.29
C TYR A 693 39.65 44.17 -8.87
N ALA A 694 39.36 45.47 -8.91
CA ALA A 694 38.04 45.98 -9.28
C ALA A 694 37.79 46.00 -10.80
N TYR A 695 38.83 45.98 -11.61
CA TYR A 695 38.73 46.18 -13.06
C TYR A 695 38.90 44.87 -13.81
N TYR A 696 37.89 44.50 -14.62
CA TYR A 696 38.00 43.40 -15.57
C TYR A 696 38.47 43.94 -16.92
N CYS A 697 39.61 43.46 -17.39
CA CYS A 697 40.29 43.93 -18.58
C CYS A 697 39.84 43.17 -19.84
N SER A 698 39.99 43.79 -21.01
CA SER A 698 39.64 43.17 -22.31
C SER A 698 40.55 41.99 -22.68
N ASP A 699 41.71 41.90 -22.06
CA ASP A 699 42.61 40.73 -22.11
C ASP A 699 42.17 39.62 -21.14
N GLY A 700 41.00 39.78 -20.50
CA GLY A 700 40.40 38.86 -19.56
C GLY A 700 41.07 38.77 -18.20
N THR A 701 41.98 39.68 -17.86
CA THR A 701 42.62 39.72 -16.54
C THR A 701 41.90 40.64 -15.57
N PHE A 702 42.10 40.44 -14.27
CA PHE A 702 41.65 41.37 -13.24
C PHE A 702 42.80 42.30 -12.81
N ASN A 703 42.57 43.61 -12.76
CA ASN A 703 43.60 44.62 -12.43
C ASN A 703 43.20 45.47 -11.21
N SER A 704 44.22 45.86 -10.42
CA SER A 704 44.06 46.69 -9.21
C SER A 704 44.26 48.20 -9.42
N PHE A 705 44.85 48.64 -10.54
CA PHE A 705 45.36 50.02 -10.69
C PHE A 705 44.59 50.89 -11.68
N SER A 706 44.10 50.36 -12.80
CA SER A 706 43.45 51.20 -13.81
C SER A 706 42.49 50.47 -14.73
N LEU A 707 41.48 51.20 -15.20
CA LEU A 707 40.58 50.82 -16.28
C LEU A 707 41.28 50.67 -17.64
N LEU A 708 42.50 51.20 -17.78
CA LEU A 708 43.24 51.22 -19.05
C LEU A 708 44.04 49.93 -19.28
N CYS A 709 44.17 49.05 -18.27
CA CYS A 709 44.87 47.76 -18.38
C CYS A 709 46.35 47.88 -18.82
N LEU A 710 47.01 49.01 -18.54
CA LEU A 710 48.35 49.36 -19.05
C LEU A 710 49.52 48.97 -18.12
N VAL A 711 49.27 48.61 -16.84
CA VAL A 711 50.32 48.39 -15.83
C VAL A 711 50.02 47.17 -14.95
N GLY A 712 51.05 46.34 -14.74
CA GLY A 712 50.96 45.00 -14.15
C GLY A 712 50.71 44.98 -12.65
N ASN A 713 49.50 44.60 -12.29
CA ASN A 713 49.21 43.60 -11.28
C ASN A 713 47.94 42.87 -11.76
N THR A 714 48.13 41.87 -12.61
CA THR A 714 47.05 41.00 -13.10
C THR A 714 46.83 39.89 -12.08
N PHE A 715 45.68 39.86 -11.42
CA PHE A 715 45.26 38.66 -10.70
C PHE A 715 44.85 37.62 -11.75
N LEU A 716 45.46 36.43 -11.62
CA LEU A 716 45.35 35.33 -12.59
C LEU A 716 45.92 35.77 -13.95
N ASP A 717 47.19 35.40 -14.21
CA ASP A 717 47.85 35.52 -15.52
C ASP A 717 46.87 35.32 -16.68
N ALA A 718 47.03 36.04 -17.79
CA ALA A 718 46.13 36.05 -18.95
C ALA A 718 45.65 34.64 -19.37
N THR A 719 46.47 33.61 -19.16
CA THR A 719 46.07 32.20 -19.39
C THR A 719 44.88 31.69 -18.57
N ARG A 720 44.52 32.31 -17.45
CA ARG A 720 43.54 31.82 -16.45
C ARG A 720 42.24 32.60 -16.39
N GLY A 721 42.18 33.84 -16.91
CA GLY A 721 41.04 34.75 -16.75
C GLY A 721 40.23 35.06 -18.02
N ASN A 722 40.72 34.66 -19.20
CA ASN A 722 40.22 35.04 -20.54
C ASN A 722 38.72 34.86 -20.85
N GLN A 723 37.95 34.26 -19.94
CA GLN A 723 36.55 33.88 -20.14
C GLN A 723 35.67 34.22 -18.92
N ASN A 724 36.08 35.13 -18.05
CA ASN A 724 35.19 35.61 -16.98
C ASN A 724 34.33 36.78 -17.49
N PHE A 725 33.23 37.05 -16.81
CA PHE A 725 32.26 38.07 -17.20
C PHE A 725 31.81 38.86 -15.97
N ILE A 726 31.21 40.03 -16.21
CA ILE A 726 30.67 40.91 -15.16
C ILE A 726 29.24 41.35 -15.51
N ASP A 727 28.51 40.51 -16.24
CA ASP A 727 27.16 40.78 -16.69
C ASP A 727 26.15 40.63 -15.54
N THR A 728 25.12 41.45 -15.52
CA THR A 728 24.03 41.32 -14.53
C THR A 728 23.09 40.18 -14.94
N PRO A 729 22.99 39.09 -14.16
CA PRO A 729 22.10 37.99 -14.48
C PRO A 729 20.62 38.39 -14.35
N SER A 730 19.79 37.88 -15.25
CA SER A 730 18.33 37.94 -15.14
C SER A 730 17.80 36.58 -14.67
N PHE A 731 16.90 36.55 -13.70
CA PHE A 731 16.32 35.32 -13.16
C PHE A 731 14.80 35.28 -13.35
N ASN A 732 14.27 34.07 -13.55
CA ASN A 732 12.83 33.81 -13.62
C ASN A 732 12.15 34.08 -12.28
N GLY A 733 10.87 34.44 -12.35
CA GLY A 733 10.01 34.49 -11.16
C GLY A 733 9.84 33.10 -10.54
N TYR A 734 9.56 33.06 -9.23
CA TYR A 734 9.37 31.83 -8.47
C TYR A 734 8.08 31.87 -7.64
N PRO A 735 7.47 30.71 -7.31
CA PRO A 735 6.30 30.66 -6.42
C PRO A 735 6.68 31.04 -4.98
N ALA A 736 5.84 31.83 -4.31
CA ALA A 736 6.09 32.27 -2.92
C ALA A 736 6.25 31.11 -1.92
N LEU A 737 5.55 29.99 -2.13
CA LEU A 737 5.65 28.78 -1.29
C LEU A 737 6.84 27.87 -1.66
N GLN A 738 7.51 28.13 -2.78
CA GLN A 738 8.64 27.35 -3.27
C GLN A 738 9.82 28.27 -3.67
N PRO A 739 10.33 29.09 -2.72
CA PRO A 739 11.40 30.05 -3.01
C PRO A 739 12.72 29.38 -3.46
N TRP A 740 12.88 28.08 -3.21
CA TRP A 740 14.02 27.30 -3.70
C TRP A 740 14.03 27.06 -5.21
N LEU A 741 12.96 27.44 -5.92
CA LEU A 741 12.92 27.47 -7.39
C LEU A 741 13.46 28.77 -7.99
N ALA A 742 13.89 29.73 -7.15
CA ALA A 742 14.54 30.95 -7.59
C ALA A 742 15.92 30.69 -8.24
N LEU A 743 16.55 31.76 -8.76
CA LEU A 743 17.91 31.75 -9.32
C LEU A 743 18.07 30.87 -10.58
N SER A 744 16.96 30.56 -11.26
CA SER A 744 16.94 30.04 -12.62
C SER A 744 17.07 31.20 -13.60
N PRO A 745 18.06 31.23 -14.51
CA PRO A 745 18.22 32.29 -15.50
C PRO A 745 16.97 32.46 -16.39
N ALA A 746 16.62 33.72 -16.68
CA ALA A 746 15.50 34.05 -17.56
C ALA A 746 15.94 34.19 -19.02
N ASN A 747 15.02 33.87 -19.93
CA ASN A 747 15.18 34.09 -21.37
C ASN A 747 15.21 35.61 -21.71
N GLY A 748 16.01 36.02 -22.69
CA GLY A 748 16.31 37.41 -23.01
C GLY A 748 17.40 38.02 -22.12
N GLY A 749 18.26 37.20 -21.50
CA GLY A 749 19.35 37.62 -20.62
C GLY A 749 20.66 37.91 -21.36
N PRO A 750 21.75 38.23 -20.64
CA PRO A 750 23.06 38.43 -21.26
C PRO A 750 23.57 37.16 -21.97
N CYS A 751 23.91 37.27 -23.26
CA CYS A 751 24.36 36.12 -24.06
C CYS A 751 25.64 35.46 -23.56
N ASN A 752 26.50 36.20 -22.84
CA ASN A 752 27.67 35.62 -22.17
C ASN A 752 27.28 34.60 -21.10
N ILE A 753 26.12 34.74 -20.45
CA ILE A 753 25.63 33.77 -19.46
C ILE A 753 25.09 32.52 -20.18
N ALA A 754 24.39 32.69 -21.30
CA ALA A 754 23.86 31.59 -22.10
C ALA A 754 24.98 30.75 -22.76
N PHE A 755 26.02 31.41 -23.29
CA PHE A 755 27.01 30.77 -24.16
C PHE A 755 28.47 31.04 -23.81
N GLY A 756 28.79 31.69 -22.69
CA GLY A 756 30.16 32.08 -22.32
C GLY A 756 30.95 31.03 -21.53
N GLY A 757 30.32 29.93 -21.12
CA GLY A 757 30.94 28.88 -20.32
C GLY A 757 32.07 28.15 -21.04
N VAL A 758 32.98 27.58 -20.26
CA VAL A 758 34.21 26.94 -20.73
C VAL A 758 34.10 25.42 -20.68
N GLU A 759 34.85 24.70 -21.53
CA GLU A 759 34.89 23.22 -21.49
C GLU A 759 35.48 22.73 -20.17
N THR A 760 34.92 21.69 -19.57
CA THR A 760 35.21 21.21 -18.21
C THR A 760 35.92 19.87 -18.11
N SER A 761 35.94 19.07 -19.19
CA SER A 761 36.46 17.70 -19.16
C SER A 761 37.92 17.58 -18.69
N ALA A 762 38.75 18.58 -18.97
CA ALA A 762 40.18 18.54 -18.61
C ALA A 762 40.48 18.77 -17.12
N TYR A 763 39.50 19.21 -16.31
CA TYR A 763 39.75 19.56 -14.91
C TYR A 763 38.66 19.11 -13.93
N LEU A 764 37.41 18.85 -14.34
CA LEU A 764 36.40 18.27 -13.44
C LEU A 764 36.51 16.74 -13.31
N ASN A 765 37.34 16.07 -14.11
CA ASN A 765 37.59 14.64 -14.07
C ASN A 765 36.26 13.83 -14.01
N SER A 766 36.07 13.01 -12.98
CA SER A 766 34.86 12.19 -12.76
C SER A 766 33.58 13.01 -12.52
N PHE A 767 33.67 14.32 -12.29
CA PHE A 767 32.52 15.20 -12.09
C PHE A 767 32.06 15.90 -13.37
N ASP A 768 32.80 15.78 -14.48
CA ASP A 768 32.41 16.38 -15.76
C ASP A 768 31.03 15.88 -16.26
N PRO A 769 30.71 14.56 -16.21
CA PRO A 769 29.38 14.09 -16.60
C PRO A 769 28.26 14.65 -15.73
N ILE A 770 28.54 14.93 -14.44
CA ILE A 770 27.57 15.50 -13.51
C ILE A 770 27.35 16.99 -13.81
N TYR A 771 28.42 17.74 -14.09
CA TYR A 771 28.33 19.14 -14.50
C TYR A 771 27.51 19.31 -15.78
N LYS A 772 27.64 18.38 -16.73
CA LYS A 772 26.89 18.36 -17.99
C LYS A 772 25.42 17.93 -17.83
N LEU A 773 24.91 17.82 -16.61
CA LEU A 773 23.51 17.59 -16.32
C LEU A 773 22.91 18.81 -15.60
N ASP A 774 21.77 19.27 -16.08
CA ASP A 774 21.04 20.39 -15.52
C ASP A 774 20.51 20.08 -14.10
N ALA A 775 20.40 21.12 -13.28
CA ALA A 775 19.96 21.06 -11.89
C ALA A 775 18.43 21.01 -11.72
N VAL A 776 17.69 20.40 -12.65
CA VAL A 776 16.22 20.30 -12.58
C VAL A 776 15.76 19.34 -11.48
N ILE A 777 14.63 19.67 -10.84
CA ILE A 777 13.98 18.80 -9.86
C ILE A 777 13.27 17.68 -10.63
N GLY A 778 13.84 16.47 -10.65
CA GLY A 778 13.31 15.33 -11.40
C GLY A 778 14.40 14.58 -12.16
N ALA A 779 14.14 14.23 -13.42
CA ALA A 779 15.13 13.61 -14.30
C ALA A 779 16.10 14.70 -14.83
N PRO A 780 17.41 14.63 -14.53
CA PRO A 780 18.37 15.62 -15.02
C PRO A 780 18.42 15.65 -16.54
N ALA A 781 18.33 16.85 -17.13
CA ALA A 781 18.48 17.04 -18.57
C ALA A 781 19.97 17.18 -18.92
N THR A 782 20.41 16.65 -20.06
CA THR A 782 21.77 16.87 -20.54
C THR A 782 21.92 18.29 -21.04
N ARG A 783 22.95 19.00 -20.56
CA ARG A 783 23.32 20.30 -21.10
C ARG A 783 23.70 20.15 -22.57
N THR A 784 23.03 20.89 -23.42
CA THR A 784 23.34 20.98 -24.84
C THR A 784 24.50 21.94 -25.06
N THR A 785 25.44 21.56 -25.92
CA THR A 785 26.37 22.52 -26.50
C THR A 785 25.72 23.06 -27.76
N SER A 786 25.16 24.26 -27.69
CA SER A 786 24.57 24.89 -28.86
C SER A 786 25.55 25.91 -29.47
N SER A 787 25.82 25.74 -30.77
CA SER A 787 26.58 26.65 -31.64
C SER A 787 25.69 27.78 -32.21
N GLY A 788 24.62 28.14 -31.50
CA GLY A 788 23.47 28.89 -32.02
C GLY A 788 23.53 30.41 -31.91
N GLY A 789 24.66 30.99 -31.49
CA GLY A 789 24.85 32.44 -31.30
C GLY A 789 26.31 32.86 -31.45
N THR A 790 26.63 34.14 -31.23
CA THR A 790 28.03 34.62 -31.16
C THR A 790 28.68 34.11 -29.87
N THR A 791 29.14 32.86 -29.86
CA THR A 791 29.94 32.29 -28.75
C THR A 791 31.11 33.22 -28.45
N PRO A 792 31.25 33.73 -27.21
CA PRO A 792 32.36 34.60 -26.86
C PRO A 792 33.70 33.94 -27.19
N SER A 793 34.67 34.73 -27.67
CA SER A 793 35.98 34.19 -28.05
C SER A 793 36.61 33.39 -26.91
N GLY A 794 36.98 32.14 -27.18
CA GLY A 794 37.55 31.23 -26.19
C GLY A 794 36.52 30.46 -25.35
N SER A 795 35.22 30.74 -25.45
CA SER A 795 34.18 29.93 -24.82
C SER A 795 33.94 28.60 -25.58
N ALA A 796 33.42 27.60 -24.86
CA ALA A 796 32.97 26.32 -25.43
C ALA A 796 31.44 26.26 -25.66
N GLY A 797 30.71 27.35 -25.43
CA GLY A 797 29.27 27.43 -25.69
C GLY A 797 28.38 26.81 -24.61
N TYR A 798 28.89 26.58 -23.40
CA TYR A 798 28.06 26.14 -22.27
C TYR A 798 27.42 27.33 -21.56
N SER A 799 26.26 27.13 -20.95
CA SER A 799 25.69 28.12 -20.03
C SER A 799 26.46 28.16 -18.70
N ILE A 800 26.57 29.37 -18.15
CA ILE A 800 27.18 29.67 -16.85
C ILE A 800 26.10 29.58 -15.77
N GLY A 801 26.40 28.97 -14.64
CA GLY A 801 25.49 28.82 -13.50
C GLY A 801 24.84 27.43 -13.39
N ALA A 802 23.94 27.29 -12.42
CA ALA A 802 23.34 26.01 -12.02
C ALA A 802 22.42 25.42 -13.08
N PHE A 803 21.81 26.29 -13.88
CA PHE A 803 20.89 25.90 -14.93
C PHE A 803 21.44 26.19 -16.32
N GLU A 804 21.07 25.35 -17.27
CA GLU A 804 21.23 25.67 -18.68
C GLU A 804 20.26 26.80 -19.09
N LEU A 805 20.74 27.68 -19.96
CA LEU A 805 19.95 28.73 -20.58
C LEU A 805 20.16 28.67 -22.10
N ASP A 806 19.21 28.06 -22.80
CA ASP A 806 19.12 28.11 -24.25
C ASP A 806 18.35 29.36 -24.68
N ASP A 807 19.06 30.47 -24.83
CA ASP A 807 18.44 31.74 -25.21
C ASP A 807 18.38 31.92 -26.74
N SER A 808 17.20 31.71 -27.31
CA SER A 808 16.93 31.95 -28.74
C SER A 808 17.08 33.42 -29.16
N GLY A 809 17.04 34.36 -28.22
CA GLY A 809 17.24 35.79 -28.44
C GLY A 809 18.71 36.18 -28.63
N CYS A 810 19.63 35.28 -28.28
CA CYS A 810 21.07 35.39 -28.54
C CYS A 810 21.46 34.84 -29.91
N ALA A 811 20.59 35.06 -30.91
CA ALA A 811 20.84 34.76 -32.32
C ALA A 811 21.94 35.70 -32.90
N PRO A 812 22.70 35.26 -33.92
CA PRO A 812 23.75 36.07 -34.55
C PRO A 812 23.27 37.38 -35.19
#